data_AF-A0A966Y882-F1
#
_entry.id   AF-A0A966Y882-F1
#
_cell.length_a   1.000
_cell.length_b   1.000
_cell.length_c   1.000
_cell.angle_alpha   90.00
_cell.angle_beta   90.00
_cell.angle_gamma   90.00
#
_symmetry.space_group_name_H-M   'P 1'
#
loop_
_entity.id
_entity.type
_entity.pdbx_description
1 polymer ?
#
loop_
_entity_poly.entity_id
_entity_poly.type
_entity_poly.pdbx_seq_one_letter_code
_entity_poly.pdbx_strand_id
1 'polypeptide(L)'
;MIKVRQIMLVQVVKEERGNKGAALTTYLSLAGRYCVLMPNTARGGGISRKITNAADRKKLKEIATEIDVPTGAGLIIRTAGAKRTKTEIKRDYEYLQRLWEQIRELTLKSIAPAKIYEEGDLIKRSIRDLYNRDIDEVLVEGERGYRNAKDFMKMIMPSHAKNVKHYTDALPLFARYQVESYLSSMFNPVVQLKSGGYLVIGVTEALVAVDVNSGRATKEGSIEETALKTNLEAAEEVARQMRLRDLAGLIVIDFIDMDERRNNNAVEKRLKDKLKTDRSRIQMGRISGFGLLEMSRQRLRPGMIETTTQPCPSCHGTGLIRSDDNLALSILRQIEEEGVRRRSREVLVKCPVGISNFIMNQKRDHVAQIEARYGLSVRVEGDPMLVSPDFLIEKFKTATRYVPEAAEPVVSADTIVMDEIDEDIAEEDDIETPESEQDEERKPKRRRRRRRRRKGQGSDQAEESEDQTFGEAVAELVDGVSKLTHISFETRAEAQAENFQKMTLAMARDLRVIIVKLADRLHNMRTIGSLNPGKRRRIAKETLDIYSPIANRLGMYELRSELHELAYRAMYPMRIERIERAVQNVAGNRKKIVAEILESLEGALDKSGIKARVEGRGKAANSIYRKMRDQRKSFSDIM
;
A
#
# COMPACT_ATOMS: atom_id res chain seq x y z
N MET A 1 24.42 30.29 -11.95
CA MET A 1 24.90 29.09 -11.23
C MET A 1 25.23 29.46 -9.80
N ILE A 2 24.86 28.63 -8.83
CA ILE A 2 25.23 28.80 -7.42
C ILE A 2 26.62 28.18 -7.22
N LYS A 3 27.51 28.85 -6.47
CA LYS A 3 28.87 28.36 -6.16
C LYS A 3 28.93 27.68 -4.80
N VAL A 4 29.87 26.75 -4.62
CA VAL A 4 30.17 26.13 -3.32
C VAL A 4 30.60 27.22 -2.33
N ARG A 5 30.08 27.18 -1.09
CA ARG A 5 30.25 28.21 -0.04
C ARG A 5 29.66 29.60 -0.37
N GLN A 6 28.81 29.72 -1.38
CA GLN A 6 28.07 30.95 -1.60
C GLN A 6 27.08 31.20 -0.46
N ILE A 7 27.16 32.37 0.16
CA ILE A 7 26.22 32.80 1.21
C ILE A 7 24.91 33.22 0.54
N MET A 8 23.81 32.68 1.03
CA MET A 8 22.47 32.97 0.52
C MET A 8 21.49 33.11 1.68
N LEU A 9 20.61 34.11 1.59
CA LEU A 9 19.45 34.20 2.49
C LEU A 9 18.39 33.23 2.00
N VAL A 10 18.00 32.28 2.86
CA VAL A 10 17.07 31.21 2.54
C VAL A 10 15.93 31.17 3.56
N GLN A 11 14.74 30.78 3.10
CA GLN A 11 13.57 30.50 3.94
C GLN A 11 13.22 29.02 3.88
N VAL A 12 12.88 28.44 5.02
CA VAL A 12 12.36 27.07 5.12
C VAL A 12 10.89 27.07 4.64
N VAL A 13 10.61 26.30 3.59
CA VAL A 13 9.26 26.13 3.03
C VAL A 13 8.58 24.87 3.57
N LYS A 14 9.36 23.80 3.77
CA LYS A 14 8.90 22.55 4.38
C LYS A 14 9.94 22.12 5.40
N GLU A 15 9.46 21.75 6.58
CA GLU A 15 10.26 21.13 7.63
C GLU A 15 10.84 19.79 7.16
N GLU A 16 11.85 19.31 7.87
CA GLU A 16 12.45 18.00 7.62
C GLU A 16 11.43 16.87 7.80
N ARG A 17 11.63 15.77 7.08
CA ARG A 17 10.73 14.61 7.13
C ARG A 17 11.51 13.32 6.98
N GLY A 18 11.55 12.52 8.04
CA GLY A 18 12.30 11.26 8.06
C GLY A 18 13.75 11.54 7.64
N ASN A 19 14.18 10.90 6.55
CA ASN A 19 15.55 11.07 6.05
C ASN A 19 15.72 12.26 5.08
N LYS A 20 14.66 13.02 4.78
CA LYS A 20 14.71 14.18 3.88
C LYS A 20 14.93 15.47 4.67
N GLY A 21 15.99 16.21 4.34
CA GLY A 21 16.23 17.54 4.89
C GLY A 21 15.15 18.56 4.53
N ALA A 22 15.17 19.71 5.20
CA ALA A 22 14.21 20.79 4.98
C ALA A 22 14.28 21.36 3.55
N ALA A 23 13.12 21.69 2.97
CA ALA A 23 13.04 22.32 1.66
C ALA A 23 13.24 23.84 1.80
N LEU A 24 14.21 24.39 1.06
CA LEU A 24 14.60 25.80 1.14
C LEU A 24 14.22 26.57 -0.13
N THR A 25 13.95 27.87 0.02
CA THR A 25 13.75 28.81 -1.09
C THR A 25 14.51 30.11 -0.86
N THR A 26 15.00 30.73 -1.93
CA THR A 26 15.55 32.10 -1.92
C THR A 26 14.48 33.16 -2.23
N TYR A 27 13.31 32.72 -2.70
CA TYR A 27 12.13 33.56 -2.87
C TYR A 27 11.41 33.68 -1.53
N LEU A 28 11.81 34.68 -0.76
CA LEU A 28 11.28 34.93 0.57
C LEU A 28 9.82 35.37 0.50
N SER A 29 9.05 34.94 1.50
CA SER A 29 7.64 35.26 1.68
C SER A 29 7.39 35.62 3.14
N LEU A 30 6.92 36.84 3.38
CA LEU A 30 6.56 37.32 4.70
C LEU A 30 5.04 37.37 4.81
N ALA A 31 4.49 36.45 5.58
CA ALA A 31 3.05 36.34 5.75
C ALA A 31 2.56 37.33 6.82
N GLY A 32 1.73 38.27 6.40
CA GLY A 32 0.90 39.10 7.27
C GLY A 32 -0.46 38.47 7.50
N ARG A 33 -1.35 39.22 8.15
CA ARG A 33 -2.71 38.78 8.43
C ARG A 33 -3.60 38.82 7.19
N TYR A 34 -3.49 39.90 6.42
CA TYR A 34 -4.29 40.17 5.22
C TYR A 34 -3.48 40.09 3.94
N CYS A 35 -2.18 40.34 4.00
CA CYS A 35 -1.29 40.33 2.84
C CYS A 35 -0.11 39.38 3.04
N VAL A 36 0.55 39.04 1.92
CA VAL A 36 1.85 38.37 1.90
C VAL A 36 2.78 39.24 1.06
N LEU A 37 3.91 39.64 1.65
CA LEU A 37 4.95 40.41 0.97
C LEU A 37 6.03 39.45 0.45
N MET A 38 6.34 39.59 -0.84
CA MET A 38 7.37 38.82 -1.56
C MET A 38 8.48 39.80 -1.98
N PRO A 39 9.47 40.09 -1.13
CA PRO A 39 10.41 41.20 -1.37
C PRO A 39 11.41 40.97 -2.53
N ASN A 40 11.58 39.72 -2.98
CA ASN A 40 12.60 39.35 -3.96
C ASN A 40 12.01 38.61 -5.18
N THR A 41 10.92 39.12 -5.75
CA THR A 41 10.23 38.49 -6.90
C THR A 41 9.89 39.51 -7.98
N ALA A 42 10.52 39.38 -9.15
CA ALA A 42 10.25 40.24 -10.31
C ALA A 42 8.83 40.07 -10.90
N ARG A 43 8.17 38.95 -10.60
CA ARG A 43 6.77 38.69 -10.95
C ARG A 43 5.88 38.64 -9.71
N GLY A 44 5.10 39.69 -9.51
CA GLY A 44 3.72 39.50 -9.08
C GLY A 44 3.32 40.11 -7.73
N GLY A 45 2.32 40.98 -7.80
CA GLY A 45 1.25 41.04 -6.81
C GLY A 45 0.00 40.32 -7.31
N GLY A 46 -0.98 40.08 -6.43
CA GLY A 46 -2.22 39.42 -6.82
C GLY A 46 -3.22 39.21 -5.70
N ILE A 47 -4.31 38.53 -6.02
CA ILE A 47 -5.40 38.22 -5.10
C ILE A 47 -5.48 36.70 -4.92
N SER A 48 -5.69 36.24 -3.70
CA SER A 48 -5.87 34.83 -3.37
C SER A 48 -6.86 34.14 -4.31
N ARG A 49 -6.47 32.96 -4.83
CA ARG A 49 -7.33 32.13 -5.69
C ARG A 49 -8.59 31.63 -5.00
N LYS A 50 -8.62 31.62 -3.65
CA LYS A 50 -9.81 31.22 -2.87
C LYS A 50 -10.94 32.27 -2.92
N ILE A 51 -10.67 33.49 -3.39
CA ILE A 51 -11.68 34.54 -3.55
C ILE A 51 -12.28 34.41 -4.97
N THR A 52 -13.45 33.76 -5.05
CA THR A 52 -14.15 33.52 -6.32
C THR A 52 -15.15 34.63 -6.68
N ASN A 53 -15.60 35.42 -5.71
CA ASN A 53 -16.55 36.51 -5.95
C ASN A 53 -15.91 37.61 -6.79
N ALA A 54 -16.49 37.87 -7.98
CA ALA A 54 -15.97 38.84 -8.93
C ALA A 54 -15.99 40.28 -8.40
N ALA A 55 -17.03 40.65 -7.64
CA ALA A 55 -17.16 41.99 -7.08
C ALA A 55 -16.06 42.28 -6.03
N ASP A 56 -15.84 41.35 -5.11
CA ASP A 56 -14.80 41.45 -4.09
C ASP A 56 -13.41 41.47 -4.74
N ARG A 57 -13.19 40.62 -5.76
CA ARG A 57 -11.92 40.57 -6.48
C ARG A 57 -11.61 41.86 -7.22
N LYS A 58 -12.61 42.54 -7.79
CA LYS A 58 -12.41 43.85 -8.44
C LYS A 58 -12.00 44.91 -7.41
N LYS A 59 -12.74 45.03 -6.31
CA LYS A 59 -12.43 45.98 -5.21
C LYS A 59 -11.03 45.77 -4.64
N LEU A 60 -10.63 44.52 -4.38
CA LEU A 60 -9.29 44.21 -3.86
C LEU A 60 -8.18 44.51 -4.87
N LYS A 61 -8.47 44.40 -6.17
CA LYS A 61 -7.51 44.73 -7.22
C LYS A 61 -7.25 46.25 -7.27
N GLU A 62 -8.30 47.05 -7.11
CA GLU A 62 -8.21 48.50 -6.99
C GLU A 62 -7.37 48.87 -5.76
N ILE A 63 -7.69 48.32 -4.59
CA ILE A 63 -6.92 48.55 -3.34
C ILE A 63 -5.45 48.14 -3.50
N ALA A 64 -5.16 47.00 -4.14
CA ALA A 64 -3.80 46.52 -4.35
C ALA A 64 -2.97 47.44 -5.26
N THR A 65 -3.62 48.11 -6.23
CA THR A 65 -2.95 49.01 -7.18
C THR A 65 -2.63 50.36 -6.54
N GLU A 66 -3.41 50.77 -5.54
CA GLU A 66 -3.19 52.02 -4.79
C GLU A 66 -2.09 51.92 -3.73
N ILE A 67 -1.66 50.71 -3.36
CA ILE A 67 -0.57 50.51 -2.40
C ILE A 67 0.74 50.56 -3.18
N ASP A 68 1.62 51.49 -2.80
CA ASP A 68 2.93 51.64 -3.42
C ASP A 68 3.88 50.53 -2.96
N VAL A 69 4.18 49.60 -3.87
CA VAL A 69 5.05 48.44 -3.65
C VAL A 69 6.35 48.64 -4.44
N PRO A 70 7.53 48.60 -3.79
CA PRO A 70 8.81 48.81 -4.45
C PRO A 70 9.04 47.88 -5.65
N THR A 71 9.75 48.38 -6.67
CA THR A 71 10.05 47.63 -7.88
C THR A 71 10.88 46.38 -7.53
N GLY A 72 10.37 45.18 -7.88
CA GLY A 72 10.98 43.90 -7.51
C GLY A 72 10.38 43.23 -6.26
N ALA A 73 9.47 43.90 -5.57
CA ALA A 73 8.61 43.32 -4.54
C ALA A 73 7.20 43.04 -5.05
N GLY A 74 6.58 42.01 -4.49
CA GLY A 74 5.24 41.57 -4.81
C GLY A 74 4.31 41.54 -3.60
N LEU A 75 3.05 41.93 -3.75
CA LEU A 75 2.04 41.90 -2.68
C LEU A 75 0.86 41.01 -3.05
N ILE A 76 0.59 39.99 -2.23
CA ILE A 76 -0.56 39.08 -2.42
C ILE A 76 -1.59 39.31 -1.32
N ILE A 77 -2.82 39.65 -1.69
CA ILE A 77 -3.94 39.76 -0.74
C ILE A 77 -4.50 38.35 -0.42
N ARG A 78 -4.46 37.97 0.86
CA ARG A 78 -4.98 36.70 1.41
C ARG A 78 -6.51 36.70 1.44
N THR A 79 -7.11 35.51 1.54
CA THR A 79 -8.57 35.33 1.68
C THR A 79 -9.15 36.09 2.87
N ALA A 80 -8.40 36.18 3.98
CA ALA A 80 -8.80 36.93 5.18
C ALA A 80 -8.94 38.45 4.93
N GLY A 81 -8.26 38.97 3.91
CA GLY A 81 -8.35 40.37 3.48
C GLY A 81 -9.60 40.69 2.65
N ALA A 82 -10.39 39.69 2.23
CA ALA A 82 -11.45 39.90 1.25
C ALA A 82 -12.56 40.88 1.68
N LYS A 83 -12.87 40.91 2.97
CA LYS A 83 -13.91 41.77 3.58
C LYS A 83 -13.31 42.93 4.39
N ARG A 84 -12.06 43.30 4.13
CA ARG A 84 -11.31 44.28 4.94
C ARG A 84 -11.19 45.61 4.24
N THR A 85 -11.02 46.66 5.04
CA THR A 85 -10.88 48.02 4.52
C THR A 85 -9.46 48.24 3.99
N LYS A 86 -9.31 49.21 3.09
CA LYS A 86 -8.01 49.66 2.58
C LYS A 86 -7.02 50.00 3.70
N THR A 87 -7.50 50.65 4.76
CA THR A 87 -6.68 51.07 5.91
C THR A 87 -6.11 49.89 6.70
N GLU A 88 -6.90 48.83 6.89
CA GLU A 88 -6.45 47.59 7.54
C GLU A 88 -5.38 46.88 6.69
N ILE A 89 -5.59 46.81 5.38
CA ILE A 89 -4.65 46.19 4.42
C ILE A 89 -3.33 46.97 4.37
N LYS A 90 -3.39 48.31 4.33
CA LYS A 90 -2.20 49.17 4.29
C LYS A 90 -1.34 49.03 5.55
N ARG A 91 -1.95 48.98 6.74
CA ARG A 91 -1.22 48.77 8.01
C ARG A 91 -0.50 47.42 8.06
N ASP A 92 -1.15 46.36 7.57
CA ASP A 92 -0.53 45.03 7.49
C ASP A 92 0.65 45.03 6.52
N TYR A 93 0.54 45.74 5.38
CA TYR A 93 1.66 45.95 4.46
C TYR A 93 2.83 46.73 5.10
N GLU A 94 2.55 47.85 5.77
CA GLU A 94 3.57 48.66 6.46
C GLU A 94 4.29 47.84 7.55
N TYR A 95 3.57 46.98 8.28
CA TYR A 95 4.17 46.03 9.22
C TYR A 95 5.13 45.07 8.52
N LEU A 96 4.72 44.46 7.40
CA LEU A 96 5.57 43.55 6.63
C LEU A 96 6.80 44.24 6.05
N GLN A 97 6.68 45.50 5.63
CA GLN A 97 7.79 46.29 5.15
C GLN A 97 8.83 46.56 6.26
N ARG A 98 8.39 46.93 7.46
CA ARG A 98 9.29 47.09 8.62
C ARG A 98 9.96 45.79 9.00
N LEU A 99 9.23 44.68 8.96
CA LEU A 99 9.77 43.35 9.23
C LEU A 99 10.85 42.99 8.19
N TRP A 100 10.61 43.27 6.91
CA TRP A 100 11.59 43.05 5.86
C TRP A 100 12.86 43.87 6.07
N GLU A 101 12.73 45.15 6.45
CA GLU A 101 13.88 46.00 6.73
C GLU A 101 14.73 45.45 7.90
N GLN A 102 14.08 45.00 8.98
CA GLN A 102 14.75 44.36 10.10
C GLN A 102 15.51 43.08 9.67
N ILE A 103 14.88 42.24 8.83
CA ILE A 103 15.51 41.04 8.28
C ILE A 103 16.73 41.42 7.44
N ARG A 104 16.61 42.45 6.59
CA ARG A 104 17.69 42.94 5.72
C ARG A 104 18.87 43.46 6.53
N GLU A 105 18.62 44.35 7.49
CA GLU A 105 19.65 44.91 8.36
C GLU A 105 20.37 43.82 9.16
N LEU A 106 19.62 42.89 9.76
CA LEU A 106 20.21 41.81 10.54
C LEU A 106 21.01 40.85 9.65
N THR A 107 20.56 40.59 8.43
CA THR A 107 21.29 39.76 7.45
C THR A 107 22.64 40.40 7.11
N LEU A 108 22.70 41.72 6.91
CA LEU A 108 23.95 42.42 6.59
C LEU A 108 24.93 42.45 7.78
N LYS A 109 24.43 42.44 9.02
CA LYS A 109 25.25 42.41 10.25
C LYS A 109 25.71 41.00 10.64
N SER A 110 25.04 39.96 10.15
CA SER A 110 25.26 38.57 10.58
C SER A 110 26.32 37.85 9.74
N ILE A 111 27.02 36.90 10.35
CA ILE A 111 27.96 36.00 9.68
C ILE A 111 27.29 34.62 9.52
N ALA A 112 27.25 34.08 8.30
CA ALA A 112 26.60 32.79 8.02
C ALA A 112 27.41 31.59 8.56
N PRO A 113 26.76 30.51 9.03
CA PRO A 113 25.31 30.30 9.17
C PRO A 113 24.72 30.97 10.41
N ALA A 114 23.69 31.79 10.24
CA ALA A 114 23.00 32.47 11.34
C ALA A 114 21.48 32.46 11.15
N LYS A 115 20.74 32.33 12.24
CA LYS A 115 19.28 32.47 12.27
C LYS A 115 18.92 33.95 12.22
N ILE A 116 18.39 34.42 11.11
CA ILE A 116 17.99 35.82 10.93
C ILE A 116 16.60 36.09 11.51
N TYR A 117 15.61 35.29 11.13
CA TYR A 117 14.23 35.48 11.58
C TYR A 117 13.63 34.15 12.01
N GLU A 118 12.98 34.18 13.16
CA GLU A 118 12.23 33.05 13.68
C GLU A 118 10.74 33.38 13.66
N GLU A 119 9.97 32.66 12.85
CA GLU A 119 8.52 32.79 12.81
C GLU A 119 7.83 32.13 14.04
N GLY A 120 8.61 31.78 15.06
CA GLY A 120 8.36 30.80 16.13
C GLY A 120 7.56 31.26 17.34
N ASP A 121 7.22 32.55 17.47
CA ASP A 121 6.32 32.95 18.54
C ASP A 121 4.89 32.47 18.22
N LEU A 122 4.51 31.35 18.83
CA LEU A 122 3.20 30.72 18.69
C LEU A 122 2.08 31.73 18.93
N ILE A 123 2.26 32.67 19.84
CA ILE A 123 1.26 33.70 20.17
C ILE A 123 1.02 34.60 18.96
N LYS A 124 2.09 35.16 18.38
CA LYS A 124 2.01 36.03 17.19
C LYS A 124 1.40 35.29 16.02
N ARG A 125 1.80 34.03 15.81
CA ARG A 125 1.28 33.17 14.75
C ARG A 125 -0.21 32.88 14.92
N SER A 126 -0.64 32.51 16.12
CA SER A 126 -2.05 32.21 16.44
C SER A 126 -2.93 33.43 16.26
N ILE A 127 -2.51 34.62 16.74
CA ILE A 127 -3.26 35.86 16.54
C ILE A 127 -3.32 36.23 15.05
N ARG A 128 -2.21 36.14 14.32
CA ARG A 128 -2.17 36.45 12.88
C ARG A 128 -3.10 35.56 12.07
N ASP A 129 -3.07 34.25 12.31
CA ASP A 129 -3.71 33.26 11.44
C ASP A 129 -5.14 32.88 11.90
N LEU A 130 -5.47 32.94 13.20
CA LEU A 130 -6.76 32.50 13.74
C LEU A 130 -7.69 33.64 14.17
N TYR A 131 -7.15 34.79 14.63
CA TYR A 131 -8.00 35.82 15.20
C TYR A 131 -8.96 36.39 14.15
N ASN A 132 -10.24 36.52 14.45
CA ASN A 132 -11.25 37.13 13.58
C ASN A 132 -12.13 38.10 14.39
N ARG A 133 -13.08 38.81 13.73
CA ARG A 133 -13.93 39.80 14.44
C ARG A 133 -14.99 39.14 15.31
N ASP A 134 -15.26 37.86 15.11
CA ASP A 134 -16.26 37.08 15.84
C ASP A 134 -15.67 36.54 17.17
N ILE A 135 -14.40 36.85 17.46
CA ILE A 135 -13.76 36.52 18.74
C ILE A 135 -13.89 37.71 19.68
N ASP A 136 -14.68 37.50 20.73
CA ASP A 136 -14.90 38.49 21.78
C ASP A 136 -13.64 38.72 22.61
N GLU A 137 -12.99 37.64 23.07
CA GLU A 137 -11.89 37.72 24.04
C GLU A 137 -10.74 36.75 23.69
N VAL A 138 -9.50 37.18 23.98
CA VAL A 138 -8.29 36.37 23.89
C VAL A 138 -7.68 36.28 25.27
N LEU A 139 -7.90 35.14 25.94
CA LEU A 139 -7.37 34.88 27.27
C LEU A 139 -5.95 34.32 27.17
N VAL A 140 -5.02 34.94 27.90
CA VAL A 140 -3.62 34.51 27.93
C VAL A 140 -3.19 34.30 29.37
N GLU A 141 -2.84 33.06 29.70
CA GLU A 141 -2.25 32.69 30.99
C GLU A 141 -0.74 32.94 30.96
N GLY A 142 -0.23 33.65 31.97
CA GLY A 142 1.19 34.01 32.10
C GLY A 142 1.54 35.41 31.58
N GLU A 143 2.31 36.14 32.40
CA GLU A 143 2.57 37.56 32.19
C GLU A 143 3.37 37.85 30.91
N ARG A 144 4.43 37.07 30.65
CA ARG A 144 5.26 37.23 29.44
C ARG A 144 4.46 37.03 28.16
N GLY A 145 3.60 36.00 28.15
CA GLY A 145 2.73 35.70 27.02
C GLY A 145 1.71 36.80 26.79
N TYR A 146 1.09 37.29 27.86
CA TYR A 146 0.12 38.38 27.80
C TYR A 146 0.71 39.67 27.23
N ARG A 147 1.89 40.10 27.73
CA ARG A 147 2.57 41.31 27.23
C ARG A 147 2.89 41.18 25.73
N ASN A 148 3.48 40.05 25.32
CA ASN A 148 3.78 39.77 23.91
C ASN A 148 2.52 39.80 23.02
N ALA A 149 1.43 39.17 23.46
CA ALA A 149 0.15 39.16 22.75
C ALA A 149 -0.44 40.57 22.61
N LYS A 150 -0.44 41.34 23.70
CA LYS A 150 -1.01 42.68 23.75
C LYS A 150 -0.22 43.67 22.90
N ASP A 151 1.11 43.63 22.95
CA ASP A 151 1.96 44.52 22.18
C ASP A 151 1.88 44.21 20.67
N PHE A 152 1.80 42.92 20.31
CA PHE A 152 1.55 42.50 18.95
C PHE A 152 0.17 42.95 18.44
N MET A 153 -0.87 42.81 19.27
CA MET A 153 -2.21 43.25 18.93
C MET A 153 -2.28 44.77 18.77
N LYS A 154 -1.62 45.54 19.64
CA LYS A 154 -1.49 47.00 19.49
C LYS A 154 -0.81 47.39 18.18
N MET A 155 0.20 46.64 17.77
CA MET A 155 0.95 46.92 16.54
C MET A 155 0.10 46.71 15.28
N ILE A 156 -0.68 45.63 15.20
CA ILE A 156 -1.47 45.28 14.00
C ILE A 156 -2.88 45.88 14.04
N MET A 157 -3.55 45.82 15.19
CA MET A 157 -4.95 46.26 15.39
C MET A 157 -5.14 46.92 16.77
N PRO A 158 -4.77 48.22 16.93
CA PRO A 158 -4.90 48.93 18.20
C PRO A 158 -6.30 48.84 18.84
N SER A 159 -7.36 48.91 18.02
CA SER A 159 -8.76 48.89 18.50
C SER A 159 -9.14 47.59 19.22
N HIS A 160 -8.54 46.46 18.84
CA HIS A 160 -8.82 45.13 19.40
C HIS A 160 -7.81 44.71 20.48
N ALA A 161 -6.84 45.57 20.82
CA ALA A 161 -5.86 45.28 21.87
C ALA A 161 -6.51 45.13 23.27
N LYS A 162 -7.72 45.68 23.46
CA LYS A 162 -8.50 45.54 24.70
C LYS A 162 -9.08 44.13 24.88
N ASN A 163 -9.28 43.39 23.78
CA ASN A 163 -9.84 42.03 23.82
C ASN A 163 -8.83 41.00 24.35
N VAL A 164 -7.53 41.34 24.35
CA VAL A 164 -6.49 40.51 24.97
C VAL A 164 -6.53 40.73 26.48
N LYS A 165 -6.93 39.71 27.23
CA LYS A 165 -7.04 39.73 28.69
C LYS A 165 -6.04 38.78 29.33
N HIS A 166 -5.47 39.21 30.45
CA HIS A 166 -4.59 38.36 31.26
C HIS A 166 -5.45 37.44 32.11
N TYR A 167 -5.20 36.15 32.02
CA TYR A 167 -5.89 35.16 32.83
C TYR A 167 -5.15 34.97 34.15
N THR A 168 -5.80 35.29 35.27
CA THR A 168 -5.20 35.27 36.63
C THR A 168 -5.95 34.38 37.62
N ASP A 169 -6.95 33.64 37.17
CA ASP A 169 -7.78 32.82 38.05
C ASP A 169 -7.01 31.60 38.53
N ALA A 170 -7.32 31.13 39.75
CA ALA A 170 -6.61 30.01 40.37
C ALA A 170 -6.81 28.67 39.64
N LEU A 171 -7.97 28.49 38.97
CA LEU A 171 -8.23 27.31 38.16
C LEU A 171 -7.52 27.46 36.80
N PRO A 172 -6.73 26.47 36.33
CA PRO A 172 -6.05 26.56 35.04
C PRO A 172 -7.00 26.86 33.87
N LEU A 173 -6.53 27.64 32.88
CA LEU A 173 -7.35 28.14 31.79
C LEU A 173 -8.12 27.02 31.05
N PHE A 174 -7.45 25.93 30.69
CA PHE A 174 -8.08 24.82 29.95
C PHE A 174 -9.03 23.99 30.81
N ALA A 175 -8.80 23.90 32.11
CA ALA A 175 -9.69 23.22 33.04
C ALA A 175 -11.01 23.99 33.20
N ARG A 176 -10.93 25.32 33.34
CA ARG A 176 -12.12 26.18 33.47
C ARG A 176 -13.05 26.08 32.27
N TYR A 177 -12.50 26.05 31.07
CA TYR A 177 -13.28 25.96 29.83
C TYR A 177 -13.48 24.52 29.34
N GLN A 178 -13.14 23.51 30.15
CA GLN A 178 -13.30 22.08 29.83
C GLN A 178 -12.66 21.66 28.50
N VAL A 179 -11.52 22.27 28.15
CA VAL A 179 -10.79 21.97 26.90
C VAL A 179 -9.93 20.71 27.04
N GLU A 180 -9.51 20.37 28.25
CA GLU A 180 -8.60 19.25 28.54
C GLU A 180 -9.15 17.89 28.06
N SER A 181 -10.46 17.68 28.20
CA SER A 181 -11.14 16.47 27.73
C SER A 181 -11.05 16.34 26.21
N TYR A 182 -11.21 17.45 25.48
CA TYR A 182 -11.05 17.47 24.03
C TYR A 182 -9.61 17.20 23.62
N LEU A 183 -8.63 17.76 24.33
CA LEU A 183 -7.21 17.50 24.04
C LEU A 183 -6.86 16.03 24.23
N SER A 184 -7.31 15.43 25.33
CA SER A 184 -7.12 14.00 25.60
C SER A 184 -7.81 13.12 24.55
N SER A 185 -9.00 13.52 24.08
CA SER A 185 -9.74 12.80 23.04
C SER A 185 -9.02 12.76 21.69
N MET A 186 -8.05 13.65 21.43
CA MET A 186 -7.31 13.68 20.15
C MET A 186 -6.42 12.45 19.96
N PHE A 187 -6.01 11.79 21.04
CA PHE A 187 -5.23 10.53 20.98
C PHE A 187 -6.10 9.31 20.70
N ASN A 188 -7.42 9.38 20.96
CA ASN A 188 -8.32 8.28 20.68
C ASN A 188 -8.66 8.25 19.18
N PRO A 189 -8.47 7.13 18.46
CA PRO A 189 -8.93 7.01 17.09
C PRO A 189 -10.45 7.14 16.94
N VAL A 190 -11.22 6.84 18.00
CA VAL A 190 -12.68 6.90 17.99
C VAL A 190 -13.17 8.29 18.46
N VAL A 191 -14.07 8.90 17.69
CA VAL A 191 -14.68 10.21 18.00
C VAL A 191 -16.19 10.08 18.02
N GLN A 192 -16.83 10.45 19.13
CA GLN A 192 -18.28 10.38 19.29
C GLN A 192 -18.98 11.56 18.59
N LEU A 193 -20.08 11.28 17.89
CA LEU A 193 -20.98 12.26 17.27
C LEU A 193 -22.11 12.65 18.23
N LYS A 194 -22.76 13.79 17.96
CA LYS A 194 -23.81 14.33 18.84
C LYS A 194 -25.05 13.43 18.87
N SER A 195 -25.39 12.83 17.73
CA SER A 195 -26.55 11.93 17.62
C SER A 195 -26.32 10.53 18.21
N GLY A 196 -25.10 10.19 18.66
CA GLY A 196 -24.77 8.88 19.24
C GLY A 196 -24.10 7.90 18.27
N GLY A 197 -23.80 8.33 17.04
CA GLY A 197 -22.86 7.67 16.15
C GLY A 197 -21.42 7.97 16.52
N TYR A 198 -20.46 7.38 15.81
CA TYR A 198 -19.04 7.60 16.05
C TYR A 198 -18.22 7.47 14.76
N LEU A 199 -17.08 8.13 14.75
CA LEU A 199 -16.07 8.05 13.69
C LEU A 199 -14.90 7.21 14.17
N VAL A 200 -14.30 6.43 13.29
CA VAL A 200 -13.03 5.73 13.55
C VAL A 200 -11.99 6.26 12.57
N ILE A 201 -10.93 6.89 13.10
CA ILE A 201 -9.86 7.47 12.31
C ILE A 201 -8.64 6.54 12.35
N GLY A 202 -8.35 5.88 11.23
CA GLY A 202 -7.16 5.04 11.05
C GLY A 202 -6.09 5.77 10.24
N VAL A 203 -4.93 6.04 10.84
CA VAL A 203 -3.77 6.59 10.12
C VAL A 203 -2.90 5.42 9.65
N THR A 204 -2.70 5.32 8.34
CA THR A 204 -1.79 4.33 7.72
C THR A 204 -0.54 5.01 7.19
N GLU A 205 0.38 4.23 6.59
CA GLU A 205 1.59 4.77 5.97
C GLU A 205 1.29 5.71 4.79
N ALA A 206 0.30 5.36 3.96
CA ALA A 206 0.03 6.06 2.70
C ALA A 206 -1.14 7.04 2.78
N LEU A 207 -2.16 6.71 3.56
CA LEU A 207 -3.42 7.46 3.63
C LEU A 207 -4.03 7.45 5.03
N VAL A 208 -4.99 8.34 5.26
CA VAL A 208 -5.85 8.32 6.44
C VAL A 208 -7.22 7.80 6.04
N ALA A 209 -7.66 6.72 6.67
CA ALA A 209 -8.98 6.16 6.52
C ALA A 209 -9.89 6.67 7.65
N VAL A 210 -11.12 7.07 7.30
CA VAL A 210 -12.14 7.48 8.26
C VAL A 210 -13.39 6.66 8.00
N ASP A 211 -13.84 5.94 9.01
CA ASP A 211 -15.07 5.13 8.98
C ASP A 211 -16.16 5.80 9.82
N VAL A 212 -17.40 5.78 9.33
CA VAL A 212 -18.57 6.45 9.95
C VAL A 212 -19.60 5.40 10.38
N ASN A 213 -19.88 5.36 11.69
CA ASN A 213 -20.85 4.43 12.25
C ASN A 213 -22.03 5.18 12.90
N SER A 214 -23.26 4.70 12.67
CA SER A 214 -24.48 5.25 13.29
C SER A 214 -24.63 4.87 14.77
N GLY A 215 -23.97 3.80 15.23
CA GLY A 215 -23.95 3.41 16.64
C GLY A 215 -25.36 3.25 17.23
N ARG A 216 -25.66 3.97 18.31
CA ARG A 216 -26.98 3.93 18.98
C ARG A 216 -27.95 5.01 18.47
N ALA A 217 -27.64 5.68 17.37
CA ALA A 217 -28.40 6.83 16.87
C ALA A 217 -29.69 6.44 16.13
N THR A 218 -30.53 5.56 16.67
CA THR A 218 -31.79 5.12 16.01
C THR A 218 -32.99 5.96 16.43
N LYS A 219 -32.86 7.30 16.38
CA LYS A 219 -33.91 8.23 16.84
C LYS A 219 -34.90 8.65 15.75
N GLU A 220 -34.60 8.40 14.47
CA GLU A 220 -35.46 8.84 13.36
C GLU A 220 -36.31 7.68 12.82
N GLY A 221 -37.43 8.01 12.18
CA GLY A 221 -38.41 7.02 11.71
C GLY A 221 -37.94 6.20 10.51
N SER A 222 -36.96 6.73 9.74
CA SER A 222 -36.36 6.08 8.58
C SER A 222 -34.86 5.87 8.75
N ILE A 223 -34.37 4.72 8.24
CA ILE A 223 -32.95 4.37 8.22
C ILE A 223 -32.17 5.36 7.35
N GLU A 224 -32.76 5.79 6.22
CA GLU A 224 -32.15 6.72 5.27
C GLU A 224 -31.97 8.12 5.89
N GLU A 225 -32.96 8.62 6.64
CA GLU A 225 -32.86 9.90 7.34
C GLU A 225 -31.79 9.86 8.44
N THR A 226 -31.73 8.75 9.16
CA THR A 226 -30.69 8.50 10.17
C THR A 226 -29.29 8.48 9.54
N ALA A 227 -29.12 7.82 8.39
CA ALA A 227 -27.87 7.77 7.64
C ALA A 227 -27.44 9.16 7.18
N LEU A 228 -28.35 9.92 6.54
CA LEU A 228 -28.09 11.27 6.08
C LEU A 228 -27.69 12.20 7.23
N LYS A 229 -28.42 12.17 8.34
CA LYS A 229 -28.12 13.01 9.51
C LYS A 229 -26.77 12.67 10.12
N THR A 230 -26.48 11.37 10.29
CA THR A 230 -25.19 10.90 10.80
C THR A 230 -24.05 11.32 9.88
N ASN A 231 -24.20 11.17 8.56
CA ASN A 231 -23.19 11.57 7.58
C ASN A 231 -22.98 13.09 7.53
N LEU A 232 -24.03 13.90 7.71
CA LEU A 232 -23.90 15.36 7.81
C LEU A 232 -23.15 15.78 9.07
N GLU A 233 -23.41 15.14 10.21
CA GLU A 233 -22.65 15.35 11.45
C GLU A 233 -21.20 14.89 11.30
N ALA A 234 -20.98 13.72 10.70
CA ALA A 234 -19.67 13.17 10.38
C ALA A 234 -18.87 14.13 9.51
N ALA A 235 -19.46 14.69 8.45
CA ALA A 235 -18.79 15.65 7.57
C ALA A 235 -18.32 16.92 8.32
N GLU A 236 -19.09 17.41 9.29
CA GLU A 236 -18.66 18.52 10.14
C GLU A 236 -17.49 18.12 11.05
N GLU A 237 -17.61 16.96 11.67
CA GLU A 237 -16.67 16.49 12.69
C GLU A 237 -15.34 16.05 12.06
N VAL A 238 -15.36 15.38 10.90
CA VAL A 238 -14.17 15.06 10.12
C VAL A 238 -13.41 16.33 9.75
N ALA A 239 -14.10 17.35 9.24
CA ALA A 239 -13.45 18.63 8.93
C ALA A 239 -12.83 19.29 10.18
N ARG A 240 -13.45 19.13 11.36
CA ARG A 240 -12.92 19.60 12.64
C ARG A 240 -11.68 18.82 13.06
N GLN A 241 -11.74 17.49 13.05
CA GLN A 241 -10.65 16.58 13.44
C GLN A 241 -9.43 16.72 12.53
N MET A 242 -9.62 16.90 11.23
CA MET A 242 -8.54 17.16 10.27
C MET A 242 -7.72 18.40 10.65
N ARG A 243 -8.36 19.43 11.23
CA ARG A 243 -7.64 20.63 11.70
C ARG A 243 -6.97 20.41 13.06
N LEU A 244 -7.65 19.75 13.99
CA LEU A 244 -7.14 19.52 15.35
C LEU A 244 -5.94 18.57 15.35
N ARG A 245 -6.02 17.47 14.61
CA ARG A 245 -4.95 16.44 14.52
C ARG A 245 -3.92 16.73 13.42
N ASP A 246 -4.15 17.79 12.64
CA ASP A 246 -3.43 18.17 11.42
C ASP A 246 -3.26 17.02 10.40
N LEU A 247 -4.32 16.21 10.22
CA LEU A 247 -4.36 15.08 9.27
C LEU A 247 -4.11 15.59 7.85
N ALA A 248 -3.17 14.98 7.12
CA ALA A 248 -2.78 15.45 5.80
C ALA A 248 -2.36 14.29 4.90
N GLY A 249 -2.26 14.56 3.60
CA GLY A 249 -2.03 13.54 2.58
C GLY A 249 -3.35 13.13 1.91
N LEU A 250 -3.42 11.88 1.48
CA LEU A 250 -4.64 11.27 0.97
C LEU A 250 -5.52 10.89 2.15
N ILE A 251 -6.79 11.29 2.10
CA ILE A 251 -7.79 11.00 3.13
C ILE A 251 -8.98 10.37 2.41
N VAL A 252 -9.38 9.20 2.88
CA VAL A 252 -10.52 8.44 2.36
C VAL A 252 -11.55 8.35 3.48
N ILE A 253 -12.78 8.77 3.18
CA ILE A 253 -13.89 8.77 4.13
C ILE A 253 -14.94 7.78 3.63
N ASP A 254 -15.25 6.80 4.46
CA ASP A 254 -16.31 5.81 4.25
C ASP A 254 -17.57 6.31 4.96
N PHE A 255 -18.49 6.89 4.18
CA PHE A 255 -19.78 7.35 4.70
C PHE A 255 -20.77 6.18 4.71
N ILE A 256 -21.76 6.22 5.59
CA ILE A 256 -22.85 5.24 5.58
C ILE A 256 -23.55 5.32 4.23
N ASP A 257 -23.79 4.18 3.58
CA ASP A 257 -24.47 4.11 2.29
C ASP A 257 -25.84 4.82 2.35
N MET A 258 -26.15 5.55 1.28
CA MET A 258 -27.40 6.29 1.09
C MET A 258 -27.91 6.03 -0.33
N ASP A 259 -29.19 5.66 -0.46
CA ASP A 259 -29.79 5.32 -1.75
C ASP A 259 -29.98 6.56 -2.64
N GLU A 260 -30.32 7.69 -2.03
CA GLU A 260 -30.58 8.92 -2.78
C GLU A 260 -29.30 9.69 -3.11
N ARG A 261 -29.02 9.88 -4.41
CA ARG A 261 -27.91 10.75 -4.86
C ARG A 261 -28.00 12.19 -4.35
N ARG A 262 -29.20 12.67 -4.02
CA ARG A 262 -29.41 13.98 -3.41
C ARG A 262 -28.76 14.07 -2.03
N ASN A 263 -28.81 12.99 -1.26
CA ASN A 263 -28.23 12.89 0.08
C ASN A 263 -26.69 12.89 0.00
N ASN A 264 -26.12 12.12 -0.94
CA ASN A 264 -24.68 12.14 -1.25
C ASN A 264 -24.19 13.57 -1.56
N ASN A 265 -24.89 14.27 -2.45
CA ASN A 265 -24.55 15.65 -2.81
C ASN A 265 -24.66 16.63 -1.61
N ALA A 266 -25.61 16.41 -0.70
CA ALA A 266 -25.77 17.22 0.50
C ALA A 266 -24.58 17.05 1.46
N VAL A 267 -24.12 15.80 1.66
CA VAL A 267 -22.93 15.49 2.47
C VAL A 267 -21.66 16.07 1.87
N GLU A 268 -21.45 15.90 0.55
CA GLU A 268 -20.31 16.50 -0.17
C GLU A 268 -20.28 18.03 -0.02
N LYS A 269 -21.45 18.68 -0.21
CA LYS A 269 -21.57 20.13 -0.06
C LYS A 269 -21.27 20.56 1.37
N ARG A 270 -21.78 19.83 2.36
CA ARG A 270 -21.56 20.11 3.78
C ARG A 270 -20.08 20.03 4.15
N LEU A 271 -19.39 18.97 3.72
CA LEU A 271 -17.97 18.80 3.92
C LEU A 271 -17.19 19.94 3.26
N LYS A 272 -17.49 20.25 1.99
CA LYS A 272 -16.85 21.35 1.25
C LYS A 272 -17.02 22.70 1.94
N ASP A 273 -18.20 23.00 2.47
CA ASP A 273 -18.47 24.24 3.18
C ASP A 273 -17.66 24.35 4.48
N LYS A 274 -17.54 23.27 5.24
CA LYS A 274 -16.75 23.23 6.48
C LYS A 274 -15.24 23.28 6.24
N LEU A 275 -14.76 22.82 5.09
CA LEU A 275 -13.35 22.86 4.69
C LEU A 275 -12.90 24.20 4.09
N LYS A 276 -13.82 25.11 3.73
CA LYS A 276 -13.47 26.45 3.20
C LYS A 276 -12.62 27.28 4.17
N THR A 277 -12.83 27.08 5.46
CA THR A 277 -12.10 27.76 6.54
C THR A 277 -10.71 27.17 6.79
N ASP A 278 -10.39 26.01 6.20
CA ASP A 278 -9.08 25.40 6.37
C ASP A 278 -8.00 26.21 5.65
N ARG A 279 -6.87 26.37 6.35
CA ARG A 279 -5.65 27.00 5.84
C ARG A 279 -5.06 26.20 4.69
N SER A 280 -5.08 24.86 4.79
CA SER A 280 -4.45 23.96 3.84
C SER A 280 -5.13 24.00 2.47
N ARG A 281 -4.36 23.72 1.40
CA ARG A 281 -4.96 23.47 0.09
C ARG A 281 -5.60 22.09 0.11
N ILE A 282 -6.87 22.03 -0.27
CA ILE A 282 -7.66 20.81 -0.26
C ILE A 282 -8.21 20.58 -1.66
N GLN A 283 -8.14 19.33 -2.12
CA GLN A 283 -8.86 18.85 -3.30
C GLN A 283 -9.82 17.77 -2.83
N MET A 284 -11.08 17.87 -3.23
CA MET A 284 -12.13 16.94 -2.81
C MET A 284 -12.70 16.30 -4.08
N GLY A 285 -12.79 14.97 -4.08
CA GLY A 285 -13.52 14.21 -5.08
C GLY A 285 -15.02 14.21 -4.81
N ARG A 286 -15.72 13.27 -5.46
CA ARG A 286 -17.11 12.93 -5.16
C ARG A 286 -17.14 11.59 -4.42
N ILE A 287 -18.28 11.26 -3.83
CA ILE A 287 -18.55 9.90 -3.34
C ILE A 287 -18.52 8.96 -4.55
N SER A 288 -17.65 7.96 -4.47
CA SER A 288 -17.44 6.95 -5.52
C SER A 288 -18.62 5.98 -5.59
N GLY A 289 -18.63 5.12 -6.62
CA GLY A 289 -19.61 4.03 -6.69
C GLY A 289 -19.50 3.00 -5.56
N PHE A 290 -18.40 3.02 -4.78
CA PHE A 290 -18.17 2.17 -3.61
C PHE A 290 -18.49 2.88 -2.29
N GLY A 291 -19.19 4.02 -2.29
CA GLY A 291 -19.52 4.77 -1.05
C GLY A 291 -18.37 5.62 -0.48
N LEU A 292 -17.14 5.46 -0.99
CA LEU A 292 -15.96 6.17 -0.50
C LEU A 292 -15.83 7.58 -1.08
N LEU A 293 -15.51 8.57 -0.23
CA LEU A 293 -15.10 9.92 -0.63
C LEU A 293 -13.58 10.08 -0.51
N GLU A 294 -12.93 10.41 -1.62
CA GLU A 294 -11.50 10.68 -1.67
C GLU A 294 -11.21 12.17 -1.62
N MET A 295 -10.21 12.56 -0.83
CA MET A 295 -9.72 13.94 -0.81
C MET A 295 -8.22 14.02 -0.51
N SER A 296 -7.57 15.07 -0.99
CA SER A 296 -6.19 15.39 -0.65
C SER A 296 -6.12 16.66 0.18
N ARG A 297 -5.39 16.62 1.30
CA ARG A 297 -5.12 17.79 2.14
C ARG A 297 -3.62 18.05 2.20
N GLN A 298 -3.23 19.28 1.84
CA GLN A 298 -1.83 19.70 1.91
C GLN A 298 -1.30 19.63 3.34
N ARG A 299 -0.15 18.97 3.50
CA ARG A 299 0.59 18.93 4.76
C ARG A 299 1.37 20.22 4.97
N LEU A 300 1.12 20.88 6.09
CA LEU A 300 1.84 22.10 6.50
C LEU A 300 2.85 21.84 7.61
N ARG A 301 2.52 20.92 8.52
CA ARG A 301 3.37 20.48 9.64
C ARG A 301 3.26 18.97 9.81
N PRO A 302 4.18 18.35 10.56
CA PRO A 302 3.99 17.00 11.06
C PRO A 302 2.64 16.87 11.79
N GLY A 303 2.01 15.70 11.68
CA GLY A 303 0.76 15.44 12.37
C GLY A 303 0.96 15.47 13.90
N MET A 304 -0.12 15.71 14.65
CA MET A 304 -0.04 15.73 16.11
C MET A 304 0.52 14.41 16.66
N ILE A 305 -0.03 13.28 16.21
CA ILE A 305 0.39 11.93 16.65
C ILE A 305 1.86 11.69 16.31
N GLU A 306 2.30 12.04 15.10
CA GLU A 306 3.70 11.86 14.69
C GLU A 306 4.71 12.67 15.54
N THR A 307 4.30 13.83 16.06
CA THR A 307 5.17 14.70 16.85
C THR A 307 5.21 14.32 18.33
N THR A 308 4.11 13.74 18.83
CA THR A 308 3.90 13.52 20.27
C THR A 308 3.98 12.04 20.68
N THR A 309 4.04 11.12 19.72
CA THR A 309 4.05 9.68 19.98
C THR A 309 5.28 9.01 19.37
N GLN A 310 5.59 7.80 19.86
CA GLN A 310 6.64 6.94 19.35
C GLN A 310 6.03 5.63 18.86
N PRO A 311 6.64 4.95 17.87
CA PRO A 311 6.15 3.66 17.42
C PRO A 311 6.14 2.65 18.57
N CYS A 312 5.06 1.89 18.69
CA CYS A 312 4.92 0.89 19.74
C CYS A 312 6.01 -0.20 19.56
N PRO A 313 6.79 -0.51 20.62
CA PRO A 313 7.86 -1.50 20.54
C PRO A 313 7.33 -2.93 20.35
N SER A 314 6.12 -3.23 20.82
CA SER A 314 5.52 -4.57 20.75
C SER A 314 4.91 -4.90 19.38
N CYS A 315 4.21 -3.94 18.77
CA CYS A 315 3.50 -4.20 17.51
C CYS A 315 4.17 -3.57 16.29
N HIS A 316 5.28 -2.84 16.47
CA HIS A 316 5.98 -2.09 15.42
C HIS A 316 5.04 -1.22 14.56
N GLY A 317 4.00 -0.66 15.19
CA GLY A 317 3.01 0.20 14.52
C GLY A 317 1.85 -0.53 13.84
N THR A 318 1.77 -1.86 13.90
CA THR A 318 0.65 -2.64 13.33
C THR A 318 -0.62 -2.63 14.20
N GLY A 319 -0.50 -2.28 15.48
CA GLY A 319 -1.61 -2.35 16.44
C GLY A 319 -2.04 -3.78 16.80
N LEU A 320 -1.32 -4.80 16.31
CA LEU A 320 -1.62 -6.22 16.52
C LEU A 320 -0.40 -6.93 17.08
N ILE A 321 -0.61 -7.87 18.00
CA ILE A 321 0.44 -8.75 18.53
C ILE A 321 0.15 -10.17 18.03
N ARG A 322 1.19 -10.91 17.65
CA ARG A 322 1.03 -12.31 17.22
C ARG A 322 0.54 -13.15 18.40
N SER A 323 -0.38 -14.08 18.13
CA SER A 323 -0.83 -15.04 19.14
C SER A 323 0.31 -15.95 19.61
N ASP A 324 0.22 -16.39 20.86
CA ASP A 324 1.24 -17.24 21.48
C ASP A 324 1.45 -18.55 20.69
N ASP A 325 0.36 -19.14 20.20
CA ASP A 325 0.37 -20.30 19.30
C ASP A 325 1.24 -20.10 18.05
N ASN A 326 1.05 -18.97 17.37
CA ASN A 326 1.73 -18.68 16.12
C ASN A 326 3.23 -18.46 16.36
N LEU A 327 3.56 -17.73 17.42
CA LEU A 327 4.95 -17.49 17.80
C LEU A 327 5.65 -18.77 18.26
N ALA A 328 4.98 -19.59 19.07
CA ALA A 328 5.49 -20.89 19.51
C ALA A 328 5.73 -21.84 18.33
N LEU A 329 4.81 -21.92 17.37
CA LEU A 329 5.00 -22.72 16.16
C LEU A 329 6.18 -22.20 15.31
N SER A 330 6.35 -20.88 15.21
CA SER A 330 7.51 -20.29 14.52
C SER A 330 8.82 -20.66 15.20
N ILE A 331 8.87 -20.64 16.53
CA ILE A 331 10.03 -21.07 17.33
C ILE A 331 10.32 -22.56 17.10
N LEU A 332 9.31 -23.42 17.21
CA LEU A 332 9.46 -24.87 17.01
C LEU A 332 10.01 -25.21 15.62
N ARG A 333 9.52 -24.54 14.57
CA ARG A 333 10.03 -24.71 13.20
C ARG A 333 11.50 -24.32 13.07
N GLN A 334 11.93 -23.24 13.73
CA GLN A 334 13.33 -22.84 13.72
C GLN A 334 14.23 -23.82 14.50
N ILE A 335 13.75 -24.37 15.62
CA ILE A 335 14.46 -25.44 16.34
C ILE A 335 14.61 -26.67 15.42
N GLU A 336 13.54 -27.08 14.76
CA GLU A 336 13.54 -28.23 13.84
C GLU A 336 14.48 -28.00 12.65
N GLU A 337 14.50 -26.80 12.06
CA GLU A 337 15.44 -26.43 10.99
C GLU A 337 16.90 -26.55 11.44
N GLU A 338 17.22 -26.15 12.67
CA GLU A 338 18.56 -26.32 13.23
C GLU A 338 18.89 -27.80 13.51
N GLY A 339 17.90 -28.60 13.90
CA GLY A 339 18.05 -30.05 14.02
C GLY A 339 18.38 -30.74 12.70
N VAL A 340 17.71 -30.33 11.60
CA VAL A 340 17.99 -30.84 10.25
C VAL A 340 19.43 -30.53 9.81
N ARG A 341 19.98 -29.37 10.19
CA ARG A 341 21.35 -28.97 9.83
C ARG A 341 22.44 -29.78 10.55
N ARG A 342 22.13 -30.46 11.66
CA ARG A 342 23.05 -31.29 12.49
C ARG A 342 24.37 -30.61 12.90
N ARG A 343 24.39 -29.26 12.99
CA ARG A 343 25.59 -28.48 13.36
C ARG A 343 25.70 -28.17 14.85
N SER A 344 24.59 -28.29 15.57
CA SER A 344 24.44 -27.87 16.97
C SER A 344 23.94 -29.06 17.78
N ARG A 345 24.53 -29.28 18.95
CA ARG A 345 24.07 -30.30 19.91
C ARG A 345 23.09 -29.73 20.93
N GLU A 346 23.12 -28.42 21.17
CA GLU A 346 22.15 -27.72 22.02
C GLU A 346 21.70 -26.40 21.39
N VAL A 347 20.41 -26.09 21.58
CA VAL A 347 19.75 -24.87 21.13
C VAL A 347 19.10 -24.19 22.33
N LEU A 348 19.51 -22.97 22.63
CA LEU A 348 18.87 -22.13 23.66
C LEU A 348 17.92 -21.14 22.98
N VAL A 349 16.65 -21.21 23.35
CA VAL A 349 15.63 -20.24 22.95
C VAL A 349 15.35 -19.29 24.10
N LYS A 350 15.63 -18.01 23.89
CA LYS A 350 15.18 -16.91 24.77
C LYS A 350 13.93 -16.30 24.17
N CYS A 351 12.82 -16.37 24.88
CA CYS A 351 11.54 -15.83 24.42
C CYS A 351 10.76 -15.17 25.56
N PRO A 352 9.70 -14.39 25.29
CA PRO A 352 8.88 -13.79 26.33
C PRO A 352 8.33 -14.83 27.29
N VAL A 353 8.19 -14.48 28.58
CA VAL A 353 7.79 -15.41 29.66
C VAL A 353 6.47 -16.16 29.36
N GLY A 354 5.50 -15.48 28.74
CA GLY A 354 4.24 -16.10 28.31
C GLY A 354 4.47 -17.23 27.29
N ILE A 355 5.37 -17.01 26.33
CA ILE A 355 5.70 -17.96 25.27
C ILE A 355 6.54 -19.12 25.81
N SER A 356 7.49 -18.86 26.70
CA SER A 356 8.28 -19.93 27.33
C SER A 356 7.38 -20.88 28.12
N ASN A 357 6.43 -20.32 28.87
CA ASN A 357 5.43 -21.09 29.60
C ASN A 357 4.51 -21.89 28.65
N PHE A 358 4.10 -21.27 27.54
CA PHE A 358 3.30 -21.92 26.52
C PHE A 358 4.01 -23.12 25.87
N ILE A 359 5.27 -22.94 25.45
CA ILE A 359 6.08 -24.00 24.83
C ILE A 359 6.29 -25.15 25.81
N MET A 360 6.65 -24.86 27.06
CA MET A 360 6.99 -25.88 28.06
C MET A 360 5.80 -26.65 28.63
N ASN A 361 4.58 -26.17 28.43
CA ASN A 361 3.36 -26.87 28.85
C ASN A 361 2.60 -27.45 27.67
N GLN A 362 2.16 -26.62 26.73
CA GLN A 362 1.26 -27.06 25.65
C GLN A 362 1.98 -27.70 24.47
N LYS A 363 3.26 -27.36 24.26
CA LYS A 363 4.08 -27.91 23.16
C LYS A 363 5.24 -28.76 23.65
N ARG A 364 5.20 -29.21 24.92
CA ARG A 364 6.26 -30.02 25.53
C ARG A 364 6.55 -31.28 24.72
N ASP A 365 5.51 -32.00 24.31
CA ASP A 365 5.65 -33.25 23.55
C ASP A 365 6.29 -33.00 22.18
N HIS A 366 5.98 -31.88 21.55
CA HIS A 366 6.58 -31.49 20.27
C HIS A 366 8.08 -31.18 20.43
N VAL A 367 8.46 -30.47 21.50
CA VAL A 367 9.88 -30.22 21.81
C VAL A 367 10.59 -31.56 22.03
N ALA A 368 10.03 -32.45 22.86
CA ALA A 368 10.61 -33.76 23.13
C ALA A 368 10.77 -34.62 21.87
N GLN A 369 9.80 -34.59 20.94
CA GLN A 369 9.88 -35.26 19.65
C GLN A 369 11.02 -34.72 18.78
N ILE A 370 11.19 -33.39 18.73
CA ILE A 370 12.29 -32.76 17.99
C ILE A 370 13.64 -33.14 18.61
N GLU A 371 13.76 -33.11 19.94
CA GLU A 371 14.97 -33.52 20.66
C GLU A 371 15.36 -34.97 20.36
N ALA A 372 14.40 -35.90 20.45
CA ALA A 372 14.63 -37.31 20.19
C ALA A 372 14.96 -37.61 18.72
N ARG A 373 14.27 -36.95 17.78
CA ARG A 373 14.47 -37.16 16.34
C ARG A 373 15.86 -36.73 15.87
N TYR A 374 16.36 -35.60 16.38
CA TYR A 374 17.60 -35.00 15.88
C TYR A 374 18.79 -35.14 16.84
N GLY A 375 18.61 -35.77 18.01
CA GLY A 375 19.67 -35.92 19.01
C GLY A 375 20.23 -34.58 19.49
N LEU A 376 19.35 -33.57 19.62
CA LEU A 376 19.68 -32.21 20.07
C LEU A 376 18.97 -31.90 21.39
N SER A 377 19.57 -31.09 22.25
CA SER A 377 18.93 -30.59 23.46
C SER A 377 18.36 -29.18 23.24
N VAL A 378 17.12 -28.95 23.65
CA VAL A 378 16.46 -27.64 23.62
C VAL A 378 16.39 -27.09 25.03
N ARG A 379 16.96 -25.90 25.24
CA ARG A 379 16.78 -25.10 26.45
C ARG A 379 15.87 -23.93 26.13
N VAL A 380 14.86 -23.69 26.96
CA VAL A 380 13.97 -22.53 26.81
C VAL A 380 14.09 -21.67 28.06
N GLU A 381 14.45 -20.42 27.87
CA GLU A 381 14.58 -19.40 28.92
C GLU A 381 13.56 -18.28 28.66
N GLY A 382 12.81 -17.92 29.69
CA GLY A 382 11.89 -16.78 29.64
C GLY A 382 12.60 -15.48 29.97
N ASP A 383 12.66 -14.55 29.04
CA ASP A 383 13.20 -13.20 29.26
C ASP A 383 12.05 -12.18 29.46
N PRO A 384 11.95 -11.53 30.63
CA PRO A 384 10.94 -10.49 30.87
C PRO A 384 11.09 -9.23 30.01
N MET A 385 12.27 -8.98 29.44
CA MET A 385 12.55 -7.80 28.61
C MET A 385 12.15 -8.02 27.14
N LEU A 386 11.97 -9.27 26.72
CA LEU A 386 11.51 -9.60 25.38
C LEU A 386 9.98 -9.50 25.30
N VAL A 387 9.49 -8.86 24.25
CA VAL A 387 8.05 -8.74 23.97
C VAL A 387 7.78 -9.38 22.61
N SER A 388 6.67 -10.11 22.49
CA SER A 388 6.22 -10.67 21.21
C SER A 388 6.17 -9.56 20.15
N PRO A 389 6.76 -9.75 18.96
CA PRO A 389 7.19 -11.02 18.35
C PRO A 389 8.68 -11.40 18.55
N ASP A 390 9.44 -10.67 19.36
CA ASP A 390 10.89 -10.85 19.45
C ASP A 390 11.28 -12.09 20.26
N PHE A 391 12.22 -12.88 19.72
CA PHE A 391 12.86 -14.01 20.39
C PHE A 391 14.28 -14.22 19.83
N LEU A 392 15.13 -14.89 20.60
CA LEU A 392 16.51 -15.18 20.22
C LEU A 392 16.77 -16.69 20.30
N ILE A 393 17.56 -17.20 19.35
CA ILE A 393 18.02 -18.59 19.35
C ILE A 393 19.54 -18.59 19.35
N GLU A 394 20.13 -19.06 20.44
CA GLU A 394 21.57 -19.30 20.60
C GLU A 394 21.88 -20.79 20.37
N LYS A 395 23.04 -21.07 19.78
CA LYS A 395 23.39 -22.42 19.28
C LYS A 395 24.72 -22.84 19.88
N PHE A 396 24.77 -24.06 20.38
CA PHE A 396 25.95 -24.61 21.03
C PHE A 396 26.35 -25.94 20.39
N LYS A 397 27.66 -26.09 20.14
CA LYS A 397 28.25 -27.33 19.60
C LYS A 397 28.40 -28.42 20.67
N THR A 398 28.52 -28.00 21.92
CA THR A 398 28.56 -28.87 23.09
C THR A 398 27.20 -28.79 23.78
N ALA A 399 26.64 -29.93 24.14
CA ALA A 399 25.37 -30.01 24.84
C ALA A 399 25.58 -30.16 26.35
N THR A 400 24.82 -29.41 27.13
CA THR A 400 24.74 -29.53 28.59
C THR A 400 23.98 -30.80 28.98
N ARG A 401 22.99 -31.21 28.18
CA ARG A 401 22.22 -32.45 28.34
C ARG A 401 22.38 -33.34 27.11
N TYR A 402 22.90 -34.54 27.29
CA TYR A 402 23.08 -35.51 26.22
C TYR A 402 21.73 -36.17 25.86
N VAL A 403 21.35 -36.11 24.57
CA VAL A 403 20.16 -36.79 24.04
C VAL A 403 20.64 -37.84 23.03
N PRO A 404 20.36 -39.15 23.23
CA PRO A 404 20.80 -40.20 22.32
C PRO A 404 20.08 -40.09 20.96
N GLU A 405 20.83 -40.28 19.88
CA GLU A 405 20.32 -40.25 18.51
C GLU A 405 19.52 -41.53 18.22
N ALA A 406 18.29 -41.40 17.73
CA ALA A 406 17.46 -42.56 17.38
C ALA A 406 18.04 -43.27 16.15
N ALA A 407 18.42 -44.54 16.29
CA ALA A 407 18.84 -45.39 15.18
C ALA A 407 17.60 -45.83 14.38
N GLU A 408 17.49 -45.44 13.11
CA GLU A 408 16.44 -45.95 12.23
C GLU A 408 16.74 -47.40 11.79
N PRO A 409 15.74 -48.31 11.81
CA PRO A 409 15.90 -49.66 11.28
C PRO A 409 15.86 -49.62 9.75
N VAL A 410 16.98 -49.98 9.12
CA VAL A 410 17.10 -50.07 7.65
C VAL A 410 16.41 -51.36 7.18
N VAL A 411 15.31 -51.24 6.42
CA VAL A 411 14.69 -52.37 5.72
C VAL A 411 15.22 -52.39 4.29
N SER A 412 16.04 -53.39 3.99
CA SER A 412 16.61 -53.65 2.67
C SER A 412 15.70 -54.57 1.85
N ALA A 413 15.01 -54.03 0.85
CA ALA A 413 14.53 -54.78 -0.31
C ALA A 413 14.24 -53.81 -1.48
N ASP A 414 14.72 -54.19 -2.67
CA ASP A 414 14.41 -53.66 -4.02
C ASP A 414 15.10 -52.36 -4.52
N THR A 415 16.35 -52.07 -4.15
CA THR A 415 17.14 -51.00 -4.82
C THR A 415 17.73 -51.40 -6.18
N ILE A 416 18.00 -52.69 -6.41
CA ILE A 416 18.81 -53.15 -7.56
C ILE A 416 18.11 -52.96 -8.92
N VAL A 417 16.77 -53.10 -8.98
CA VAL A 417 16.01 -52.92 -10.24
C VAL A 417 15.73 -51.44 -10.54
N MET A 418 15.86 -50.57 -9.53
CA MET A 418 15.58 -49.14 -9.66
C MET A 418 16.83 -48.34 -10.05
N ASP A 419 18.02 -48.78 -9.62
CA ASP A 419 19.30 -48.17 -9.98
C ASP A 419 19.59 -48.31 -11.49
N GLU A 420 19.28 -49.46 -12.12
CA GLU A 420 19.44 -49.67 -13.58
C GLU A 420 18.53 -48.73 -14.42
N ILE A 421 17.34 -48.36 -13.90
CA ILE A 421 16.40 -47.46 -14.57
C ILE A 421 16.85 -45.99 -14.43
N ASP A 422 17.46 -45.64 -13.30
CA ASP A 422 18.00 -44.29 -13.07
C ASP A 422 19.29 -44.07 -13.91
N GLU A 423 20.10 -45.10 -14.15
CA GLU A 423 21.26 -45.05 -15.07
C GLU A 423 20.84 -44.83 -16.54
N ASP A 424 19.83 -45.55 -17.04
CA ASP A 424 19.27 -45.38 -18.40
C ASP A 424 18.65 -43.98 -18.66
N ILE A 425 18.20 -43.31 -17.60
CA ILE A 425 17.64 -41.95 -17.65
C ILE A 425 18.76 -40.90 -17.55
N ALA A 426 19.85 -41.17 -16.84
CA ALA A 426 20.98 -40.27 -16.64
C ALA A 426 21.98 -40.24 -17.81
N GLU A 427 22.21 -41.35 -18.50
CA GLU A 427 23.21 -41.44 -19.59
C GLU A 427 22.91 -40.58 -20.84
N GLU A 428 21.68 -40.09 -21.00
CA GLU A 428 21.30 -39.18 -22.10
C GLU A 428 21.13 -37.71 -21.69
N ASP A 429 21.39 -37.35 -20.42
CA ASP A 429 21.32 -35.95 -19.96
C ASP A 429 22.52 -35.09 -20.42
N ASP A 430 23.57 -35.69 -20.99
CA ASP A 430 24.82 -35.01 -21.39
C ASP A 430 24.87 -34.46 -22.84
N ILE A 431 23.79 -34.57 -23.63
CA ILE A 431 23.76 -34.05 -25.01
C ILE A 431 22.66 -32.97 -25.17
N GLU A 432 22.99 -31.73 -24.80
CA GLU A 432 22.58 -30.44 -25.42
C GLU A 432 22.72 -29.29 -24.40
N THR A 433 23.91 -28.68 -24.33
CA THR A 433 24.08 -27.28 -23.91
C THR A 433 24.07 -26.41 -25.17
N PRO A 434 23.25 -25.35 -25.28
CA PRO A 434 23.45 -24.38 -26.33
C PRO A 434 24.54 -23.40 -25.88
N GLU A 435 25.66 -23.43 -26.58
CA GLU A 435 26.73 -22.43 -26.51
C GLU A 435 26.17 -21.02 -26.73
N SER A 436 26.61 -20.10 -25.88
CA SER A 436 26.40 -18.67 -26.04
C SER A 436 27.43 -18.11 -27.02
N GLU A 437 27.04 -17.91 -28.27
CA GLU A 437 27.82 -17.10 -29.22
C GLU A 437 27.68 -15.61 -28.86
N GLN A 438 28.78 -15.03 -28.39
CA GLN A 438 29.03 -13.59 -28.45
C GLN A 438 29.54 -13.28 -29.86
N ASP A 439 28.89 -12.33 -30.55
CA ASP A 439 29.55 -11.60 -31.63
C ASP A 439 29.11 -10.14 -31.60
N GLU A 440 30.08 -9.26 -31.32
CA GLU A 440 30.04 -7.86 -31.73
C GLU A 440 30.43 -7.79 -33.20
N GLU A 441 29.63 -7.12 -34.05
CA GLU A 441 30.21 -6.10 -34.93
C GLU A 441 29.20 -5.15 -35.59
N ARG A 442 29.76 -4.03 -36.07
CA ARG A 442 29.13 -2.75 -36.38
C ARG A 442 28.44 -2.73 -37.76
N LYS A 443 27.21 -2.19 -37.80
CA LYS A 443 26.55 -1.30 -38.80
C LYS A 443 27.11 -1.25 -40.25
N PRO A 444 26.24 -1.12 -41.30
CA PRO A 444 25.50 0.15 -41.45
C PRO A 444 24.11 0.13 -42.11
N LYS A 445 23.42 1.26 -41.87
CA LYS A 445 22.15 1.74 -42.43
C LYS A 445 22.05 1.54 -43.96
N ARG A 446 20.95 0.94 -44.43
CA ARG A 446 20.44 1.15 -45.80
C ARG A 446 18.97 1.59 -45.80
N ARG A 447 18.80 2.87 -46.16
CA ARG A 447 17.54 3.49 -46.63
C ARG A 447 16.97 2.70 -47.83
N ARG A 448 15.70 2.29 -47.77
CA ARG A 448 14.83 2.09 -48.96
C ARG A 448 13.42 2.56 -48.61
N ARG A 449 13.09 3.80 -49.01
CA ARG A 449 12.34 4.18 -50.23
C ARG A 449 10.82 4.03 -50.05
N ARG A 450 10.18 5.15 -49.71
CA ARG A 450 8.78 5.45 -49.98
C ARG A 450 8.44 5.06 -51.43
N ARG A 451 7.52 4.13 -51.62
CA ARG A 451 6.76 3.98 -52.87
C ARG A 451 5.32 4.38 -52.60
N ARG A 452 4.94 5.54 -53.16
CA ARG A 452 3.54 5.88 -53.44
C ARG A 452 3.10 5.07 -54.67
N ARG A 453 2.04 4.28 -54.53
CA ARG A 453 1.09 3.87 -55.59
C ARG A 453 -0.28 3.75 -54.89
N ARG A 454 -1.15 4.74 -55.06
CA ARG A 454 -2.26 4.82 -56.04
C ARG A 454 -3.34 3.73 -55.81
N LYS A 455 -4.35 4.15 -55.04
CA LYS A 455 -5.80 3.96 -55.25
C LYS A 455 -6.17 2.78 -56.16
N GLY A 456 -6.53 1.65 -55.54
CA GLY A 456 -7.40 0.63 -56.08
C GLY A 456 -8.67 0.62 -55.22
N GLN A 457 -9.78 0.94 -55.86
CA GLN A 457 -11.12 1.02 -55.31
C GLN A 457 -11.71 -0.39 -55.37
N GLY A 458 -12.31 -0.88 -54.28
CA GLY A 458 -13.16 -2.08 -54.32
C GLY A 458 -12.84 -3.11 -53.23
N SER A 459 -13.65 -3.09 -52.18
CA SER A 459 -14.39 -4.22 -51.57
C SER A 459 -14.63 -4.00 -50.07
N ASP A 460 -15.32 -2.92 -49.72
CA ASP A 460 -16.05 -2.82 -48.44
C ASP A 460 -17.35 -3.64 -48.54
N GLN A 461 -17.24 -4.97 -48.66
CA GLN A 461 -18.38 -5.89 -48.55
C GLN A 461 -17.90 -7.26 -48.07
N ALA A 462 -17.34 -7.33 -46.86
CA ALA A 462 -17.16 -8.62 -46.16
C ALA A 462 -17.02 -8.50 -44.62
N GLU A 463 -17.46 -7.40 -44.00
CA GLU A 463 -17.45 -7.26 -42.52
C GLU A 463 -18.79 -6.79 -41.93
N GLU A 464 -19.86 -6.72 -42.72
CA GLU A 464 -21.20 -6.29 -42.26
C GLU A 464 -22.23 -7.44 -42.24
N SER A 465 -21.79 -8.68 -42.09
CA SER A 465 -22.69 -9.84 -42.01
C SER A 465 -22.35 -10.80 -40.87
N GLU A 466 -21.98 -10.30 -39.69
CA GLU A 466 -22.01 -11.08 -38.44
C GLU A 466 -22.79 -10.40 -37.30
N ASP A 467 -23.25 -9.15 -37.49
CA ASP A 467 -24.03 -8.40 -36.49
C ASP A 467 -25.55 -8.68 -36.51
N GLN A 468 -26.04 -9.59 -37.36
CA GLN A 468 -27.47 -9.92 -37.44
C GLN A 468 -27.84 -11.30 -36.88
N THR A 469 -26.89 -12.10 -36.39
CA THR A 469 -27.17 -13.45 -35.87
C THR A 469 -26.71 -13.69 -34.43
N PHE A 470 -25.81 -12.87 -33.89
CA PHE A 470 -25.33 -13.01 -32.52
C PHE A 470 -25.40 -11.64 -31.83
N GLY A 471 -26.19 -11.52 -30.76
CA GLY A 471 -26.48 -10.24 -30.10
C GLY A 471 -25.24 -9.50 -29.54
N GLU A 472 -25.43 -8.24 -29.13
CA GLU A 472 -24.39 -7.28 -28.68
C GLU A 472 -23.37 -7.87 -27.69
N ALA A 473 -23.81 -8.73 -26.77
CA ALA A 473 -22.93 -9.41 -25.82
C ALA A 473 -21.91 -10.37 -26.47
N VAL A 474 -22.24 -10.98 -27.62
CA VAL A 474 -21.32 -11.87 -28.35
C VAL A 474 -20.34 -11.06 -29.19
N ALA A 475 -20.78 -9.96 -29.80
CA ALA A 475 -19.92 -9.03 -30.53
C ALA A 475 -18.82 -8.43 -29.62
N GLU A 476 -19.16 -8.02 -28.40
CA GLU A 476 -18.18 -7.53 -27.42
C GLU A 476 -17.16 -8.61 -27.00
N LEU A 477 -17.60 -9.88 -26.88
CA LEU A 477 -16.69 -10.99 -26.58
C LEU A 477 -15.74 -11.28 -27.75
N VAL A 478 -16.22 -11.25 -28.98
CA VAL A 478 -15.43 -11.48 -30.19
C VAL A 478 -14.40 -10.37 -30.40
N ASP A 479 -14.77 -9.10 -30.19
CA ASP A 479 -13.86 -7.96 -30.21
C ASP A 479 -12.81 -8.05 -29.08
N GLY A 480 -13.22 -8.44 -27.88
CA GLY A 480 -12.34 -8.67 -26.74
C GLY A 480 -11.29 -9.77 -27.00
N VAL A 481 -11.69 -10.90 -27.61
CA VAL A 481 -10.79 -12.00 -27.98
C VAL A 481 -9.84 -11.60 -29.11
N SER A 482 -10.31 -10.83 -30.09
CA SER A 482 -9.53 -10.38 -31.26
C SER A 482 -8.46 -9.36 -30.91
N LYS A 483 -8.66 -8.55 -29.86
CA LYS A 483 -7.63 -7.62 -29.36
C LYS A 483 -6.48 -8.33 -28.64
N LEU A 484 -6.72 -9.53 -28.11
CA LEU A 484 -5.72 -10.33 -27.40
C LEU A 484 -4.82 -11.17 -28.34
N THR A 485 -5.23 -11.40 -29.60
CA THR A 485 -4.48 -12.26 -30.55
C THR A 485 -3.28 -11.57 -31.23
N HIS A 486 -3.19 -10.24 -31.22
CA HIS A 486 -2.15 -9.48 -31.93
C HIS A 486 -0.90 -9.11 -31.11
N ILE A 487 -0.74 -9.64 -29.89
CA ILE A 487 0.41 -9.31 -29.03
C ILE A 487 1.54 -10.32 -29.29
N SER A 488 2.66 -9.85 -29.83
CA SER A 488 3.89 -10.63 -30.01
C SER A 488 4.89 -10.32 -28.88
N PHE A 489 5.57 -11.35 -28.37
CA PHE A 489 6.37 -11.28 -27.14
C PHE A 489 7.87 -11.44 -27.42
N GLU A 490 8.69 -10.50 -26.92
CA GLU A 490 10.14 -10.48 -27.19
C GLU A 490 11.03 -10.91 -26.00
N THR A 491 10.67 -10.86 -24.70
CA THR A 491 11.52 -11.40 -23.62
C THR A 491 10.81 -11.79 -22.30
N ARG A 492 11.50 -12.58 -21.45
CA ARG A 492 10.97 -13.31 -20.27
C ARG A 492 10.71 -12.44 -19.02
N ALA A 493 11.38 -11.30 -18.86
CA ALA A 493 11.35 -10.52 -17.60
C ALA A 493 10.35 -9.34 -17.60
N GLU A 494 10.13 -8.69 -18.75
CA GLU A 494 9.13 -7.62 -18.89
C GLU A 494 7.70 -8.19 -19.09
N ALA A 495 7.62 -9.39 -19.67
CA ALA A 495 6.36 -10.07 -19.96
C ALA A 495 5.50 -10.35 -18.71
N GLN A 496 6.05 -10.82 -17.58
CA GLN A 496 5.19 -11.26 -16.49
C GLN A 496 4.40 -10.13 -15.79
N ALA A 497 4.98 -8.93 -15.67
CA ALA A 497 4.34 -7.80 -14.98
C ALA A 497 3.45 -6.98 -15.92
N GLU A 498 3.93 -6.60 -17.11
CA GLU A 498 3.11 -5.86 -18.09
C GLU A 498 1.99 -6.72 -18.68
N ASN A 499 2.22 -8.03 -18.90
CA ASN A 499 1.18 -8.89 -19.48
C ASN A 499 0.07 -9.18 -18.48
N PHE A 500 0.40 -9.30 -17.20
CA PHE A 500 -0.63 -9.42 -16.17
C PHE A 500 -1.45 -8.12 -16.09
N GLN A 501 -0.82 -6.95 -16.17
CA GLN A 501 -1.50 -5.67 -16.09
C GLN A 501 -2.40 -5.37 -17.31
N LYS A 502 -1.91 -5.67 -18.53
CA LYS A 502 -2.66 -5.50 -19.79
C LYS A 502 -3.74 -6.58 -19.97
N MET A 503 -3.50 -7.82 -19.51
CA MET A 503 -4.58 -8.81 -19.42
C MET A 503 -5.62 -8.40 -18.38
N THR A 504 -5.23 -7.98 -17.18
CA THR A 504 -6.16 -7.53 -16.11
C THR A 504 -7.04 -6.37 -16.59
N LEU A 505 -6.50 -5.49 -17.44
CA LEU A 505 -7.26 -4.45 -18.13
C LEU A 505 -8.31 -5.01 -19.12
N ALA A 506 -8.04 -6.14 -19.79
CA ALA A 506 -9.02 -6.87 -20.58
C ALA A 506 -10.01 -7.68 -19.70
N MET A 507 -9.56 -8.18 -18.53
CA MET A 507 -10.40 -8.85 -17.53
C MET A 507 -11.45 -7.92 -16.91
N ALA A 508 -11.19 -6.60 -16.92
CA ALA A 508 -12.02 -5.62 -16.23
C ALA A 508 -13.42 -5.41 -16.85
N ARG A 509 -13.71 -5.99 -18.02
CA ARG A 509 -15.03 -5.86 -18.68
C ARG A 509 -15.85 -7.14 -18.67
N ASP A 510 -15.26 -8.31 -18.97
CA ASP A 510 -15.98 -9.59 -18.95
C ASP A 510 -15.02 -10.80 -18.80
N LEU A 511 -15.25 -11.65 -17.79
CA LEU A 511 -14.45 -12.85 -17.53
C LEU A 511 -14.56 -13.89 -18.64
N ARG A 512 -15.66 -13.91 -19.40
CA ARG A 512 -15.93 -14.89 -20.47
C ARG A 512 -14.87 -14.85 -21.60
N VAL A 513 -14.26 -13.69 -21.85
CA VAL A 513 -13.16 -13.54 -22.84
C VAL A 513 -11.96 -14.43 -22.48
N ILE A 514 -11.61 -14.51 -21.20
CA ILE A 514 -10.48 -15.34 -20.74
C ILE A 514 -10.81 -16.82 -20.88
N ILE A 515 -12.06 -17.19 -20.55
CA ILE A 515 -12.53 -18.58 -20.63
C ILE A 515 -12.45 -19.07 -22.07
N VAL A 516 -12.93 -18.26 -23.02
CA VAL A 516 -12.81 -18.56 -24.46
C VAL A 516 -11.34 -18.68 -24.88
N LYS A 517 -10.47 -17.79 -24.38
CA LYS A 517 -9.05 -17.84 -24.75
C LYS A 517 -8.30 -19.03 -24.14
N LEU A 518 -8.66 -19.45 -22.92
CA LEU A 518 -8.14 -20.66 -22.29
C LEU A 518 -8.61 -21.91 -23.04
N ALA A 519 -9.85 -21.94 -23.51
CA ALA A 519 -10.38 -23.03 -24.32
C ALA A 519 -9.70 -23.13 -25.70
N ASP A 520 -9.50 -21.99 -26.39
CA ASP A 520 -8.73 -21.90 -27.63
C ASP A 520 -7.28 -22.37 -27.41
N ARG A 521 -6.62 -21.90 -26.35
CA ARG A 521 -5.27 -22.35 -26.03
C ARG A 521 -5.22 -23.85 -25.74
N LEU A 522 -6.20 -24.41 -25.04
CA LEU A 522 -6.29 -25.85 -24.78
C LEU A 522 -6.45 -26.65 -26.08
N HIS A 523 -7.32 -26.19 -26.98
CA HIS A 523 -7.47 -26.81 -28.29
C HIS A 523 -6.15 -26.79 -29.09
N ASN A 524 -5.46 -25.65 -29.13
CA ASN A 524 -4.15 -25.51 -29.77
C ASN A 524 -3.09 -26.45 -29.16
N MET A 525 -3.13 -26.68 -27.85
CA MET A 525 -2.23 -27.61 -27.18
C MET A 525 -2.56 -29.08 -27.49
N ARG A 526 -3.84 -29.43 -27.67
CA ARG A 526 -4.27 -30.78 -28.06
C ARG A 526 -3.87 -31.13 -29.50
N THR A 527 -3.81 -30.14 -30.39
CA THR A 527 -3.50 -30.33 -31.83
C THR A 527 -2.07 -29.95 -32.21
N ILE A 528 -1.20 -29.66 -31.22
CA ILE A 528 0.15 -29.11 -31.42
C ILE A 528 1.13 -30.01 -32.18
N GLY A 529 0.80 -31.29 -32.35
CA GLY A 529 1.66 -32.32 -32.97
C GLY A 529 1.98 -32.06 -34.45
N SER A 530 1.15 -31.33 -35.18
CA SER A 530 1.34 -31.00 -36.60
C SER A 530 2.30 -29.83 -36.85
N LEU A 531 2.74 -29.14 -35.80
CA LEU A 531 3.59 -27.95 -35.91
C LEU A 531 5.09 -28.30 -35.85
N ASN A 532 5.90 -27.46 -36.51
CA ASN A 532 7.37 -27.52 -36.46
C ASN A 532 7.88 -27.48 -34.99
N PRO A 533 8.90 -28.28 -34.62
CA PRO A 533 9.51 -28.31 -33.29
C PRO A 533 9.76 -26.95 -32.63
N GLY A 534 10.27 -25.96 -33.38
CA GLY A 534 10.53 -24.62 -32.85
C GLY A 534 9.25 -23.86 -32.45
N LYS A 535 8.20 -23.97 -33.26
CA LYS A 535 6.90 -23.35 -32.98
C LYS A 535 6.17 -24.07 -31.86
N ARG A 536 6.30 -25.40 -31.80
CA ARG A 536 5.76 -26.26 -30.73
C ARG A 536 6.35 -25.89 -29.37
N ARG A 537 7.67 -25.78 -29.24
CA ARG A 537 8.35 -25.36 -27.99
C ARG A 537 7.95 -23.94 -27.57
N ARG A 538 7.81 -23.01 -28.52
CA ARG A 538 7.39 -21.62 -28.23
C ARG A 538 5.98 -21.56 -27.63
N ILE A 539 5.01 -22.24 -28.27
CA ILE A 539 3.62 -22.27 -27.81
C ILE A 539 3.53 -22.99 -26.45
N ALA A 540 4.26 -24.10 -26.26
CA ALA A 540 4.30 -24.82 -25.00
C ALA A 540 4.86 -23.96 -23.85
N LYS A 541 5.93 -23.19 -24.09
CA LYS A 541 6.51 -22.27 -23.11
C LYS A 541 5.53 -21.15 -22.74
N GLU A 542 4.86 -20.56 -23.73
CA GLU A 542 3.82 -19.55 -23.51
C GLU A 542 2.66 -20.10 -22.65
N THR A 543 2.24 -21.34 -22.92
CA THR A 543 1.21 -22.04 -22.13
C THR A 543 1.61 -22.20 -20.66
N LEU A 544 2.87 -22.53 -20.38
CA LEU A 544 3.37 -22.68 -19.01
C LEU A 544 3.55 -21.36 -18.28
N ASP A 545 4.11 -20.35 -18.96
CA ASP A 545 4.46 -19.08 -18.33
C ASP A 545 3.23 -18.19 -18.09
N ILE A 546 2.16 -18.36 -18.89
CA ILE A 546 1.03 -17.42 -18.93
C ILE A 546 -0.30 -18.11 -18.66
N TYR A 547 -0.71 -19.06 -19.51
CA TYR A 547 -2.09 -19.59 -19.47
C TYR A 547 -2.34 -20.56 -18.31
N SER A 548 -1.36 -21.39 -17.95
CA SER A 548 -1.47 -22.32 -16.82
C SER A 548 -1.61 -21.60 -15.46
N PRO A 549 -0.82 -20.55 -15.14
CA PRO A 549 -1.03 -19.71 -13.95
C PRO A 549 -2.38 -19.01 -13.92
N ILE A 550 -2.89 -18.55 -15.06
CA ILE A 550 -4.21 -17.89 -15.15
C ILE A 550 -5.33 -18.89 -14.83
N ALA A 551 -5.30 -20.07 -15.43
CA ALA A 551 -6.26 -21.14 -15.13
C ALA A 551 -6.22 -21.51 -13.63
N ASN A 552 -5.03 -21.52 -13.00
CA ASN A 552 -4.90 -21.75 -11.57
C ASN A 552 -5.57 -20.66 -10.72
N ARG A 553 -5.38 -19.38 -11.08
CA ARG A 553 -5.96 -18.24 -10.36
C ARG A 553 -7.48 -18.17 -10.48
N LEU A 554 -8.03 -18.67 -11.59
CA LEU A 554 -9.49 -18.78 -11.82
C LEU A 554 -10.11 -20.04 -11.20
N GLY A 555 -9.34 -20.85 -10.48
CA GLY A 555 -9.82 -22.11 -9.88
C GLY A 555 -10.11 -23.22 -10.89
N MET A 556 -9.68 -23.07 -12.15
CA MET A 556 -9.88 -24.06 -13.22
C MET A 556 -8.77 -25.12 -13.19
N TYR A 557 -8.71 -25.91 -12.11
CA TYR A 557 -7.60 -26.81 -11.83
C TYR A 557 -7.45 -27.94 -12.86
N GLU A 558 -8.54 -28.45 -13.42
CA GLU A 558 -8.53 -29.49 -14.46
C GLU A 558 -7.91 -28.96 -15.75
N LEU A 559 -8.42 -27.85 -16.26
CA LEU A 559 -7.91 -27.16 -17.45
C LEU A 559 -6.44 -26.76 -17.26
N ARG A 560 -6.10 -26.25 -16.07
CA ARG A 560 -4.71 -25.94 -15.71
C ARG A 560 -3.81 -27.16 -15.81
N SER A 561 -4.27 -28.30 -15.28
CA SER A 561 -3.50 -29.55 -15.24
C SER A 561 -3.28 -30.08 -16.64
N GLU A 562 -4.34 -30.08 -17.47
CA GLU A 562 -4.27 -30.54 -18.85
C GLU A 562 -3.36 -29.65 -19.72
N LEU A 563 -3.50 -28.32 -19.64
CA LEU A 563 -2.60 -27.38 -20.33
C LEU A 563 -1.14 -27.61 -19.96
N HIS A 564 -0.88 -27.86 -18.67
CA HIS A 564 0.45 -28.09 -18.15
C HIS A 564 1.01 -29.43 -18.66
N GLU A 565 0.22 -30.50 -18.67
CA GLU A 565 0.61 -31.81 -19.19
C GLU A 565 0.95 -31.77 -20.69
N LEU A 566 0.07 -31.18 -21.50
CA LEU A 566 0.28 -31.03 -22.94
C LEU A 566 1.52 -30.18 -23.25
N ALA A 567 1.79 -29.15 -22.45
CA ALA A 567 2.95 -28.29 -22.65
C ALA A 567 4.28 -28.99 -22.33
N TYR A 568 4.34 -29.77 -21.25
CA TYR A 568 5.53 -30.57 -20.95
C TYR A 568 5.78 -31.64 -22.00
N ARG A 569 4.71 -32.34 -22.45
CA ARG A 569 4.79 -33.32 -23.55
C ARG A 569 5.30 -32.70 -24.86
N ALA A 570 4.90 -31.46 -25.13
CA ALA A 570 5.36 -30.72 -26.31
C ALA A 570 6.81 -30.22 -26.18
N MET A 571 7.31 -29.95 -24.97
CA MET A 571 8.69 -29.48 -24.73
C MET A 571 9.70 -30.62 -24.64
N TYR A 572 9.34 -31.75 -24.03
CA TYR A 572 10.24 -32.86 -23.72
C TYR A 572 9.65 -34.24 -24.14
N PRO A 573 9.34 -34.44 -25.43
CA PRO A 573 8.61 -35.63 -25.88
C PRO A 573 9.33 -36.95 -25.56
N MET A 574 10.64 -37.04 -25.84
CA MET A 574 11.44 -38.26 -25.60
C MET A 574 11.54 -38.63 -24.12
N ARG A 575 11.75 -37.63 -23.25
CA ARG A 575 11.88 -37.83 -21.79
C ARG A 575 10.58 -38.33 -21.17
N ILE A 576 9.45 -37.81 -21.64
CA ILE A 576 8.13 -38.21 -21.14
C ILE A 576 7.78 -39.62 -21.60
N GLU A 577 8.10 -39.98 -22.84
CA GLU A 577 7.87 -41.33 -23.36
C GLU A 577 8.66 -42.39 -22.57
N ARG A 578 9.90 -42.09 -22.17
CA ARG A 578 10.70 -42.96 -21.30
C ARG A 578 10.09 -43.16 -19.92
N ILE A 579 9.65 -42.08 -19.28
CA ILE A 579 8.98 -42.15 -17.97
C ILE A 579 7.65 -42.90 -18.08
N GLU A 580 6.90 -42.75 -19.18
CA GLU A 580 5.68 -43.53 -19.42
C GLU A 580 5.98 -45.05 -19.48
N ARG A 581 7.07 -45.47 -20.14
CA ARG A 581 7.51 -46.88 -20.15
C ARG A 581 7.97 -47.35 -18.76
N ALA A 582 8.78 -46.55 -18.05
CA ALA A 582 9.24 -46.89 -16.71
C ALA A 582 8.08 -47.04 -15.71
N VAL A 583 7.08 -46.15 -15.77
CA VAL A 583 5.87 -46.24 -14.94
C VAL A 583 5.05 -47.49 -15.29
N GLN A 584 4.95 -47.86 -16.57
CA GLN A 584 4.25 -49.09 -16.99
C GLN A 584 4.92 -50.35 -16.44
N ASN A 585 6.26 -50.40 -16.43
CA ASN A 585 7.02 -51.54 -15.89
C ASN A 585 6.82 -51.69 -14.37
N VAL A 586 6.72 -50.57 -13.63
CA VAL A 586 6.53 -50.58 -12.17
C VAL A 586 5.05 -50.75 -11.76
N ALA A 587 4.09 -50.47 -12.65
CA ALA A 587 2.65 -50.47 -12.33
C ALA A 587 2.06 -51.86 -12.01
N GLY A 588 2.70 -52.95 -12.42
CA GLY A 588 2.20 -54.32 -12.26
C GLY A 588 1.91 -54.73 -10.81
N ASN A 589 2.87 -54.50 -9.90
CA ASN A 589 2.71 -54.84 -8.47
C ASN A 589 1.85 -53.82 -7.70
N ARG A 590 1.87 -52.55 -8.10
CA ARG A 590 1.15 -51.48 -7.38
C ARG A 590 -0.36 -51.52 -7.55
N LYS A 591 -0.88 -52.00 -8.70
CA LYS A 591 -2.32 -52.13 -8.90
C LYS A 591 -2.97 -53.07 -7.89
N LYS A 592 -2.28 -54.16 -7.52
CA LYS A 592 -2.75 -55.09 -6.48
C LYS A 592 -2.74 -54.46 -5.10
N ILE A 593 -1.62 -53.81 -4.74
CA ILE A 593 -1.46 -53.11 -3.45
C ILE A 593 -2.52 -52.00 -3.28
N VAL A 594 -2.76 -51.20 -4.33
CA VAL A 594 -3.77 -50.14 -4.29
C VAL A 594 -5.18 -50.73 -4.14
N ALA A 595 -5.49 -51.85 -4.77
CA ALA A 595 -6.79 -52.52 -4.61
C ALA A 595 -6.99 -53.02 -3.17
N GLU A 596 -5.98 -53.66 -2.57
CA GLU A 596 -6.02 -54.12 -1.17
C GLU A 596 -6.18 -52.95 -0.18
N ILE A 597 -5.48 -51.84 -0.42
CA ILE A 597 -5.61 -50.62 0.40
C ILE A 597 -7.01 -50.04 0.27
N LEU A 598 -7.56 -49.95 -0.94
CA LEU A 598 -8.91 -49.42 -1.16
C LEU A 598 -9.97 -50.24 -0.43
N GLU A 599 -9.90 -51.57 -0.52
CA GLU A 599 -10.81 -52.48 0.18
C GLU A 599 -10.73 -52.34 1.70
N SER A 600 -9.50 -52.22 2.24
CA SER A 600 -9.28 -51.98 3.67
C SER A 600 -9.83 -50.63 4.13
N LEU A 601 -9.64 -49.58 3.32
CA LEU A 601 -10.08 -48.22 3.62
C LEU A 601 -11.61 -48.09 3.57
N GLU A 602 -12.24 -48.68 2.56
CA GLU A 602 -13.70 -48.72 2.44
C GLU A 602 -14.32 -49.47 3.62
N GLY A 603 -13.77 -50.62 4.00
CA GLY A 603 -14.22 -51.35 5.19
C GLY A 603 -14.03 -50.59 6.50
N ALA A 604 -12.98 -49.77 6.64
CA ALA A 604 -12.76 -48.93 7.82
C ALA A 604 -13.70 -47.71 7.87
N LEU A 605 -14.00 -47.12 6.71
CA LEU A 605 -14.92 -45.99 6.57
C LEU A 605 -16.37 -46.41 6.86
N ASP A 606 -16.79 -47.58 6.37
CA ASP A 606 -18.11 -48.15 6.64
C ASP A 606 -18.29 -48.48 8.13
N LYS A 607 -17.28 -49.07 8.79
CA LYS A 607 -17.30 -49.31 10.25
C LYS A 607 -17.39 -48.02 11.06
N SER A 608 -16.91 -46.91 10.51
CA SER A 608 -16.95 -45.59 11.15
C SER A 608 -18.22 -44.80 10.80
N GLY A 609 -19.14 -45.37 10.01
CA GLY A 609 -20.39 -44.73 9.60
C GLY A 609 -20.20 -43.59 8.59
N ILE A 610 -19.05 -43.51 7.92
CA ILE A 610 -18.71 -42.43 6.98
C ILE A 610 -18.98 -42.90 5.55
N LYS A 611 -19.96 -42.28 4.88
CA LYS A 611 -20.21 -42.51 3.46
C LYS A 611 -19.23 -41.71 2.60
N ALA A 612 -18.23 -42.38 2.05
CA ALA A 612 -17.25 -41.77 1.14
C ALA A 612 -16.96 -42.70 -0.05
N ARG A 613 -16.59 -42.11 -1.19
CA ARG A 613 -16.12 -42.82 -2.39
C ARG A 613 -14.61 -42.65 -2.47
N VAL A 614 -13.87 -43.76 -2.47
CA VAL A 614 -12.41 -43.74 -2.52
C VAL A 614 -11.95 -44.26 -3.87
N GLU A 615 -11.03 -43.55 -4.52
CA GLU A 615 -10.50 -43.95 -5.83
C GLU A 615 -8.97 -43.83 -5.85
N GLY A 616 -8.32 -44.80 -6.50
CA GLY A 616 -6.89 -44.77 -6.73
C GLY A 616 -6.53 -43.76 -7.81
N ARG A 617 -5.71 -42.75 -7.48
CA ARG A 617 -5.22 -41.76 -8.45
C ARG A 617 -3.81 -42.10 -8.93
N GLY A 618 -3.69 -42.46 -10.21
CA GLY A 618 -2.39 -42.57 -10.88
C GLY A 618 -1.72 -41.21 -11.08
N LYS A 619 -0.40 -41.12 -10.88
CA LYS A 619 0.38 -39.94 -11.27
C LYS A 619 0.69 -40.01 -12.77
N ALA A 620 0.39 -38.96 -13.52
CA ALA A 620 0.81 -38.84 -14.91
C ALA A 620 2.34 -38.67 -15.03
N ALA A 621 2.95 -39.22 -16.08
CA ALA A 621 4.39 -39.16 -16.34
C ALA A 621 4.95 -37.72 -16.33
N ASN A 622 4.18 -36.76 -16.86
CA ASN A 622 4.50 -35.33 -16.84
C ASN A 622 4.68 -34.77 -15.42
N SER A 623 3.88 -35.25 -14.47
CA SER A 623 3.94 -34.83 -13.06
C SER A 623 5.14 -35.45 -12.34
N ILE A 624 5.55 -36.66 -12.74
CA ILE A 624 6.74 -37.35 -12.23
C ILE A 624 7.99 -36.62 -12.73
N TYR A 625 8.09 -36.36 -14.03
CA TYR A 625 9.20 -35.60 -14.62
C TYR A 625 9.37 -34.22 -13.98
N ARG A 626 8.26 -33.50 -13.72
CA ARG A 626 8.31 -32.22 -13.02
C ARG A 626 8.94 -32.35 -11.63
N LYS A 627 8.55 -33.36 -10.85
CA LYS A 627 9.11 -33.58 -9.52
C LYS A 627 10.58 -33.96 -9.58
N MET A 628 10.98 -34.77 -10.55
CA MET A 628 12.39 -35.11 -10.77
C MET A 628 13.22 -33.84 -10.99
N ARG A 629 12.75 -32.95 -11.89
CA ARG A 629 13.46 -31.72 -12.23
C ARG A 629 13.43 -30.67 -11.11
N ASP A 630 12.25 -30.37 -10.56
CA ASP A 630 12.08 -29.26 -9.63
C ASP A 630 12.58 -29.62 -8.22
N GLN A 631 12.58 -30.90 -7.85
CA GLN A 631 13.03 -31.38 -6.53
C GLN A 631 14.40 -32.08 -6.56
N ARG A 632 15.02 -32.22 -7.75
CA ARG A 632 16.30 -32.94 -7.96
C ARG A 632 16.28 -34.35 -7.35
N LYS A 633 15.19 -35.08 -7.61
CA LYS A 633 14.96 -36.43 -7.11
C LYS A 633 15.00 -37.43 -8.27
N SER A 634 15.51 -38.63 -8.00
CA SER A 634 15.53 -39.73 -8.98
C SER A 634 14.11 -40.24 -9.26
N PHE A 635 13.95 -41.10 -10.28
CA PHE A 635 12.66 -41.73 -10.55
C PHE A 635 12.26 -42.64 -9.37
N SER A 636 13.25 -43.33 -8.80
CA SER A 636 13.13 -44.19 -7.61
C SER A 636 12.65 -43.45 -6.36
N ASP A 637 13.12 -42.22 -6.12
CA ASP A 637 12.69 -41.39 -4.98
C ASP A 637 11.21 -40.94 -5.04
N ILE A 638 10.60 -40.93 -6.23
CA ILE A 638 9.27 -40.36 -6.48
C ILE A 638 8.19 -41.44 -6.60
N MET A 639 8.60 -42.61 -7.10
CA MET A 639 7.76 -43.77 -7.31
C MET A 639 7.88 -44.69 -6.13
#